data_AF-A0A1G6M756-F1
#
_entry.id   AF-A0A1G6M756-F1
#
_cell.length_a   1.000
_cell.length_b   1.000
_cell.length_c   1.000
_cell.angle_alpha   90.00
_cell.angle_beta   90.00
_cell.angle_gamma   90.00
#
_symmetry.space_group_name_H-M   'P 1'
#
loop_
_entity.id
_entity.type
_entity.pdbx_description
1 polymer ?
#
loop_
_entity_poly.entity_id
_entity_poly.type
_entity_poly.pdbx_seq_one_letter_code
_entity_poly.pdbx_strand_id
1 'polypeptide(L)'
;MSGSPTTGSPSPTPGSSGSGSGSGSGSGSGEPSFAALRGQLQEAAAAFADGPGALEGILLGMVDDVDRAVREPLEIFPVCHHSPASALAMARRLREKQPRVVYLELCEDMAPLLTELRNCRLPVAVQAFASDVDGFPAEWAPLSVVAPVTEASAEYQAIAYALDTPGVELVLVDRSSDHVFQWDGRHGEHSPEEPSAPADGAPEPEVALHGEAVGVEIGDLRPRFAELEEHLLRHGKVRHWSEWWHQYVEVPLGSSDHDAYRQVMFLVGSLFRRLAPGDRDRVRVDEDRERYMWTRMREHLAATGADPEDCLYVCGAFHAASRIEEFGVAGGGSYVIPPRSATTWQHGLIPSSHTAIEAQFGLASGSVSIAATQWAKNLRRTRVRPYRLDGQGGTKKSRAAAKAAAPAVPTAATETAPDRLTGFLRQPPVLDTLDEAELLGWSVEIVRAARRGGYPASTADAIAVFETSILLAGVRDRAKPTPYDFQDAAITCIEKDAVPGRRDVRRLVEIMMGGDRVGRVGYDALPPLARDVYDRLAPLGLKLQQRGVRRALLDMDAHPELRACSDVLWMLRRLMPHGTARPIMGERKLGERSIQESWDLALGTHERSLIELGYEGVSIEQVLEQRLRREAYGPRATTAGVLAAVEDATLYLRGGRLADELGAHALVVLAGERTVDGAPEVLRRMRGLLAYYRTAEPVLPPWVESFVKAGYAHYCTLLPMAFTDEDATVGQVAAMLGFLFGMESLALSLGCDRAQLELAVAQSRPTDPERTALLWAARVQLGALSRGELRERCAQLLANPMAVPAYPRYLSGFVHALVPVPGLADVVVEAVSNAFGRLPDRVLLPWLPTLITTLRSGAADLAPLLTREAGRLFPARLAALDAWVPPWRAEPSATPPAGGAVAVGADRGAALLFAHPATLDAVAGLLGCDGPWAGLGSEASDGAELVRRHPDTADAWGSLLAEG
;
A
#
# COMPACT_ATOMS: atom_id res chain seq x y z
N MET A 1 -37.06 6.84 65.98
CA MET A 1 -37.64 7.19 67.28
C MET A 1 -36.52 7.16 68.31
N SER A 2 -36.33 8.29 68.98
CA SER A 2 -35.73 8.53 70.33
C SER A 2 -34.67 7.56 70.88
N GLY A 3 -33.52 8.00 71.39
CA GLY A 3 -33.14 9.34 71.81
C GLY A 3 -31.72 9.42 72.39
N SER A 4 -31.30 10.67 72.56
CA SER A 4 -30.03 11.23 73.06
C SER A 4 -29.76 10.94 74.55
N PRO A 5 -28.85 11.65 75.28
CA PRO A 5 -27.56 12.31 74.97
C PRO A 5 -26.49 12.05 76.09
N THR A 6 -25.38 12.81 76.07
CA THR A 6 -24.65 13.49 77.21
C THR A 6 -23.16 13.14 77.33
N THR A 7 -22.20 13.99 77.71
CA THR A 7 -21.95 15.46 77.86
C THR A 7 -20.49 15.60 78.33
N GLY A 8 -19.82 16.74 78.05
CA GLY A 8 -18.97 17.42 79.05
C GLY A 8 -17.45 17.46 78.85
N SER A 9 -16.94 18.61 78.37
CA SER A 9 -15.61 19.19 78.68
C SER A 9 -15.66 19.87 80.10
N PRO A 10 -14.61 20.52 80.69
CA PRO A 10 -13.28 20.93 80.14
C PRO A 10 -12.03 20.97 81.10
N SER A 11 -10.83 21.18 80.50
CA SER A 11 -9.63 21.93 80.99
C SER A 11 -8.80 21.45 82.21
N PRO A 12 -7.57 21.97 82.47
CA PRO A 12 -6.44 22.38 81.60
C PRO A 12 -5.04 21.87 82.10
N THR A 13 -4.00 21.99 81.28
CA THR A 13 -2.56 21.82 81.63
C THR A 13 -2.01 22.97 82.50
N PRO A 14 -0.93 22.77 83.29
CA PRO A 14 0.35 23.41 82.91
C PRO A 14 1.67 22.74 83.40
N GLY A 15 2.76 22.96 82.65
CA GLY A 15 3.96 23.67 83.18
C GLY A 15 5.13 22.91 83.86
N SER A 16 6.16 22.61 83.05
CA SER A 16 7.64 22.75 83.23
C SER A 16 8.40 22.49 84.55
N SER A 17 9.52 21.76 84.42
CA SER A 17 10.90 21.96 84.98
C SER A 17 11.52 20.59 85.33
N GLY A 18 12.79 20.24 85.11
CA GLY A 18 13.97 20.85 84.51
C GLY A 18 15.18 19.90 84.68
N SER A 19 16.27 20.19 83.95
CA SER A 19 17.68 19.77 84.15
C SER A 19 18.18 18.38 83.70
N GLY A 20 19.23 18.40 82.85
CA GLY A 20 20.52 17.79 83.22
C GLY A 20 21.02 16.53 82.49
N SER A 21 21.79 16.75 81.41
CA SER A 21 22.99 16.00 80.94
C SER A 21 22.89 14.51 80.54
N GLY A 22 23.30 14.23 79.30
CA GLY A 22 23.73 12.90 78.84
C GLY A 22 24.01 12.88 77.34
N SER A 23 25.28 13.00 76.95
CA SER A 23 25.78 12.88 75.59
C SER A 23 25.52 11.49 75.00
N GLY A 24 24.89 11.44 73.83
CA GLY A 24 24.80 10.25 72.99
C GLY A 24 24.82 10.66 71.52
N SER A 25 25.91 10.35 70.83
CA SER A 25 26.06 10.43 69.38
C SER A 25 24.95 9.61 68.71
N GLY A 26 24.02 10.29 68.04
CA GLY A 26 22.96 9.69 67.23
C GLY A 26 23.03 10.25 65.82
N SER A 27 23.29 9.35 64.87
CA SER A 27 23.19 9.49 63.42
C SER A 27 22.18 10.56 62.96
N GLY A 28 22.66 11.52 62.16
CA GLY A 28 21.80 12.42 61.41
C GLY A 28 20.91 11.62 60.47
N SER A 29 19.65 11.45 60.85
CA SER A 29 18.57 11.14 59.93
C SER A 29 18.55 12.26 58.89
N GLY A 30 18.91 11.96 57.65
CA GLY A 30 18.92 12.93 56.56
C GLY A 30 17.54 13.58 56.42
N GLU A 31 17.49 14.89 56.61
CA GLU A 31 16.29 15.67 56.31
C GLU A 31 15.92 15.49 54.83
N PRO A 32 14.62 15.34 54.50
CA PRO A 32 14.18 15.25 53.11
C PRO A 32 14.53 16.52 52.33
N SER A 33 15.22 16.40 51.19
CA SER A 33 15.74 17.52 50.38
C SER A 33 14.70 18.56 49.96
N PHE A 34 13.42 18.17 49.81
CA PHE A 34 12.32 19.04 49.39
C PHE A 34 11.34 19.43 50.52
N ALA A 35 11.74 19.35 51.80
CA ALA A 35 10.85 19.65 52.93
C ALA A 35 10.21 21.05 52.87
N ALA A 36 10.96 22.08 52.44
CA ALA A 36 10.47 23.45 52.33
C ALA A 36 9.44 23.64 51.20
N LEU A 37 9.60 22.92 50.08
CA LEU A 37 8.65 22.93 48.96
C LEU A 37 7.35 22.22 49.36
N ARG A 38 7.45 21.08 50.05
CA ARG A 38 6.30 20.34 50.59
C ARG A 38 5.45 21.22 51.51
N GLY A 39 6.07 21.97 52.41
CA GLY A 39 5.35 22.92 53.29
C GLY A 39 4.57 23.99 52.51
N GLN A 40 5.16 24.58 51.47
CA GLN A 40 4.47 25.60 50.65
C GLN A 40 3.31 25.03 49.84
N LEU A 41 3.47 23.84 49.27
CA LEU A 41 2.41 23.18 48.52
C LEU A 41 1.25 22.77 49.45
N GLN A 42 1.55 22.39 50.69
CA GLN A 42 0.54 22.11 51.71
C GLN A 42 -0.25 23.37 52.08
N GLU A 43 0.43 24.50 52.31
CA GLU A 43 -0.24 25.79 52.55
C GLU A 43 -1.10 26.24 51.36
N ALA A 44 -0.61 26.07 50.13
CA ALA A 44 -1.36 26.37 48.92
C ALA A 44 -2.60 25.47 48.79
N ALA A 45 -2.44 24.16 48.97
CA ALA A 45 -3.56 23.22 48.92
C ALA A 45 -4.64 23.55 49.96
N ALA A 46 -4.23 23.93 51.17
CA ALA A 46 -5.15 24.35 52.24
C ALA A 46 -5.89 25.65 51.92
N ALA A 47 -5.23 26.60 51.23
CA ALA A 47 -5.85 27.86 50.82
C ALA A 47 -6.89 27.72 49.70
N PHE A 48 -6.78 26.69 48.86
CA PHE A 48 -7.64 26.46 47.70
C PHE A 48 -8.74 25.42 47.91
N ALA A 49 -8.83 24.77 49.07
CA ALA A 49 -9.73 23.63 49.29
C ALA A 49 -10.92 23.94 50.22
N ASP A 50 -12.13 24.04 49.65
CA ASP A 50 -13.42 23.81 50.34
C ASP A 50 -13.88 22.33 50.19
N GLY A 51 -12.95 21.35 50.22
CA GLY A 51 -13.26 19.92 49.99
C GLY A 51 -12.02 19.00 49.95
N PRO A 52 -12.18 17.66 50.05
CA PRO A 52 -11.25 16.75 50.75
C PRO A 52 -9.91 16.57 50.02
N GLY A 53 -8.79 16.84 50.69
CA GLY A 53 -7.40 16.30 50.58
C GLY A 53 -6.75 15.89 49.25
N ALA A 54 -7.45 15.92 48.12
CA ALA A 54 -7.02 15.35 46.83
C ALA A 54 -5.98 16.23 46.15
N LEU A 55 -6.14 17.56 46.21
CA LEU A 55 -5.16 18.51 45.71
C LEU A 55 -3.84 18.40 46.49
N GLU A 56 -3.92 18.30 47.82
CA GLU A 56 -2.76 18.07 48.69
C GLU A 56 -2.06 16.74 48.33
N GLY A 57 -2.81 15.64 48.16
CA GLY A 57 -2.26 14.35 47.75
C GLY A 57 -1.62 14.33 46.36
N ILE A 58 -2.12 15.14 45.42
CA ILE A 58 -1.49 15.31 44.10
C ILE A 58 -0.19 16.10 44.24
N LEU A 59 -0.24 17.30 44.85
CA LEU A 59 0.91 18.21 44.92
C LEU A 59 2.06 17.62 45.76
N LEU A 60 1.77 17.08 46.94
CA LEU A 60 2.80 16.45 47.79
C LEU A 60 3.35 15.20 47.11
N GLY A 61 2.48 14.38 46.54
CA GLY A 61 2.91 13.15 45.90
C GLY A 61 3.78 13.38 44.65
N MET A 62 3.59 14.49 43.93
CA MET A 62 4.50 14.86 42.83
C MET A 62 5.93 15.07 43.32
N VAL A 63 6.08 15.77 44.46
CA VAL A 63 7.39 15.97 45.10
C VAL A 63 7.95 14.65 45.64
N ASP A 64 7.09 13.77 46.18
CA ASP A 64 7.50 12.44 46.63
C ASP A 64 8.01 11.56 45.49
N ASP A 65 7.39 11.60 44.31
CA ASP A 65 7.85 10.86 43.13
C ASP A 65 9.21 11.40 42.64
N VAL A 66 9.43 12.73 42.67
CA VAL A 66 10.74 13.34 42.36
C VAL A 66 11.80 12.90 43.38
N ASP A 67 11.51 12.97 44.67
CA ASP A 67 12.43 12.55 45.75
C ASP A 67 12.78 11.05 45.63
N ARG A 68 11.80 10.18 45.33
CA ARG A 68 12.02 8.75 45.06
C ARG A 68 12.95 8.56 43.86
N ALA A 69 12.67 9.21 42.74
CA ALA A 69 13.43 9.03 41.51
C ALA A 69 14.86 9.57 41.58
N VAL A 70 15.09 10.66 42.32
CA VAL A 70 16.43 11.23 42.53
C VAL A 70 17.32 10.31 43.37
N ARG A 71 16.74 9.50 44.27
CA ARG A 71 17.47 8.55 45.14
C ARG A 71 17.70 7.17 44.51
N GLU A 72 17.09 6.88 43.37
CA GLU A 72 17.26 5.61 42.68
C GLU A 72 18.72 5.45 42.20
N PRO A 73 19.43 4.35 42.57
CA PRO A 73 20.82 4.12 42.15
C PRO A 73 21.00 4.06 40.63
N LEU A 74 20.06 3.38 39.94
CA LEU A 74 19.98 3.42 38.49
C LEU A 74 19.41 4.78 38.07
N GLU A 75 20.24 5.59 37.42
CA GLU A 75 19.79 6.92 37.02
C GLU A 75 18.72 6.84 35.94
N ILE A 76 17.51 7.27 36.29
CA ILE A 76 16.38 7.41 35.37
C ILE A 76 16.43 8.80 34.72
N PHE A 77 16.46 8.82 33.39
CA PHE A 77 16.49 10.01 32.54
C PHE A 77 15.16 10.17 31.78
N PRO A 78 14.24 10.99 32.28
CA PRO A 78 12.94 11.21 31.66
C PRO A 78 13.07 12.04 30.36
N VAL A 79 12.40 11.59 29.30
CA VAL A 79 12.39 12.25 27.98
C VAL A 79 10.97 12.43 27.44
N CYS A 80 10.87 13.22 26.39
CA CYS A 80 9.70 13.34 25.52
C CYS A 80 10.17 13.10 24.06
N HIS A 81 9.41 12.34 23.28
CA HIS A 81 9.83 11.99 21.92
C HIS A 81 9.99 13.23 21.07
N HIS A 82 11.04 13.26 20.24
CA HIS A 82 11.33 14.41 19.35
C HIS A 82 11.49 15.77 20.05
N SER A 83 11.84 15.77 21.33
CA SER A 83 12.10 16.96 22.15
C SER A 83 13.53 17.49 22.00
N PRO A 84 13.75 18.71 21.49
CA PRO A 84 15.06 19.33 21.43
C PRO A 84 15.69 19.58 22.79
N ALA A 85 14.89 19.90 23.82
CA ALA A 85 15.38 20.05 25.19
C ALA A 85 15.88 18.70 25.73
N SER A 86 15.12 17.63 25.54
CA SER A 86 15.51 16.27 25.93
C SER A 86 16.79 15.83 25.23
N ALA A 87 16.90 16.05 23.92
CA ALA A 87 18.10 15.74 23.15
C ALA A 87 19.34 16.49 23.66
N LEU A 88 19.18 17.76 24.04
CA LEU A 88 20.28 18.59 24.50
C LEU A 88 20.74 18.19 25.90
N ALA A 89 19.79 17.96 26.80
CA ALA A 89 20.05 17.48 28.14
C ALA A 89 20.72 16.09 28.11
N MET A 90 20.26 15.20 27.24
CA MET A 90 20.87 13.88 27.03
C MET A 90 22.32 14.00 26.53
N ALA A 91 22.56 14.80 25.49
CA ALA A 91 23.90 14.98 24.95
C ALA A 91 24.89 15.56 25.98
N ARG A 92 24.43 16.44 26.89
CA ARG A 92 25.23 16.91 28.03
C ARG A 92 25.47 15.78 29.03
N ARG A 93 24.40 15.11 29.46
CA ARG A 93 24.49 14.10 30.52
C ARG A 93 25.37 12.93 30.14
N LEU A 94 25.30 12.44 28.91
CA LEU A 94 26.17 11.36 28.41
C LEU A 94 27.66 11.74 28.43
N ARG A 95 27.99 13.04 28.27
CA ARG A 95 29.39 13.51 28.37
C ARG A 95 29.90 13.56 29.80
N GLU A 96 29.00 13.85 30.74
CA GLU A 96 29.30 13.99 32.17
C GLU A 96 29.33 12.63 32.87
N LYS A 97 28.26 11.83 32.72
CA LYS A 97 28.08 10.53 33.38
C LYS A 97 28.92 9.42 32.76
N GLN A 98 29.02 9.42 31.42
CA GLN A 98 29.68 8.35 30.64
C GLN A 98 29.24 6.92 31.06
N PRO A 99 27.92 6.62 30.97
CA PRO A 99 27.41 5.34 31.44
C PRO A 99 27.96 4.16 30.63
N ARG A 100 28.16 3.02 31.29
CA ARG A 100 28.59 1.76 30.65
C ARG A 100 27.43 0.98 30.02
N VAL A 101 26.23 1.16 30.55
CA VAL A 101 25.00 0.55 30.01
C VAL A 101 23.95 1.63 29.85
N VAL A 102 23.32 1.67 28.68
CA VAL A 102 22.17 2.52 28.38
C VAL A 102 20.96 1.63 28.17
N TYR A 103 20.00 1.68 29.10
CA TYR A 103 18.68 1.09 28.92
C TYR A 103 17.78 2.09 28.19
N LEU A 104 17.12 1.67 27.12
CA LEU A 104 16.27 2.53 26.31
C LEU A 104 14.86 1.94 26.20
N GLU A 105 13.84 2.74 26.49
CA GLU A 105 12.43 2.45 26.21
C GLU A 105 12.22 2.34 24.70
N LEU A 106 12.43 1.16 24.13
CA LEU A 106 12.13 0.82 22.75
C LEU A 106 11.93 -0.70 22.69
N CYS A 107 11.16 -1.19 21.72
CA CYS A 107 10.85 -2.61 21.58
C CYS A 107 12.13 -3.46 21.51
N GLU A 108 12.27 -4.41 22.43
CA GLU A 108 13.51 -5.19 22.59
C GLU A 108 13.97 -5.93 21.33
N ASP A 109 13.04 -6.35 20.46
CA ASP A 109 13.31 -7.08 19.22
C ASP A 109 13.83 -6.18 18.08
N MET A 110 13.77 -4.86 18.23
CA MET A 110 14.28 -3.90 17.24
C MET A 110 15.79 -3.62 17.39
N ALA A 111 16.42 -4.09 18.47
CA ALA A 111 17.82 -3.80 18.79
C ALA A 111 18.82 -4.09 17.64
N PRO A 112 18.71 -5.19 16.87
CA PRO A 112 19.65 -5.49 15.79
C PRO A 112 19.72 -4.40 14.71
N LEU A 113 18.62 -3.70 14.45
CA LEU A 113 18.52 -2.69 13.39
C LEU A 113 19.20 -1.37 13.73
N LEU A 114 19.45 -1.08 15.01
CA LEU A 114 19.98 0.22 15.42
C LEU A 114 21.39 0.48 14.88
N THR A 115 22.16 -0.58 14.65
CA THR A 115 23.49 -0.51 14.05
C THR A 115 23.46 0.01 12.60
N GLU A 116 22.39 -0.28 11.87
CA GLU A 116 22.18 0.11 10.47
C GLU A 116 21.81 1.59 10.31
N LEU A 117 21.46 2.30 11.39
CA LEU A 117 21.21 3.74 11.37
C LEU A 117 22.41 4.55 10.87
N ARG A 118 23.63 4.00 10.94
CA ARG A 118 24.85 4.61 10.38
C ARG A 118 24.81 4.71 8.85
N ASN A 119 24.06 3.82 8.20
CA ASN A 119 23.92 3.81 6.75
C ASN A 119 22.82 4.81 6.29
N CYS A 120 22.06 5.37 7.21
CA CYS A 120 20.88 6.19 6.91
C CYS A 120 21.14 7.70 6.99
N ARG A 121 20.23 8.46 6.38
CA ARG A 121 20.06 9.90 6.62
C ARG A 121 18.73 10.12 7.32
N LEU A 122 18.74 10.65 8.54
CA LEU A 122 17.53 10.88 9.33
C LEU A 122 16.61 11.95 8.70
N PRO A 123 15.27 11.85 8.89
CA PRO A 123 14.56 10.84 9.70
C PRO A 123 14.32 9.49 9.00
N VAL A 124 14.48 8.39 9.74
CA VAL A 124 14.08 7.03 9.30
C VAL A 124 13.27 6.39 10.41
N ALA A 125 12.48 5.37 10.11
CA ALA A 125 11.79 4.58 11.13
C ALA A 125 12.35 3.16 11.18
N VAL A 126 12.52 2.66 12.40
CA VAL A 126 12.77 1.25 12.67
C VAL A 126 11.43 0.53 12.57
N GLN A 127 11.35 -0.52 11.74
CA GLN A 127 10.11 -1.24 11.47
C GLN A 127 10.24 -2.69 11.92
N ALA A 128 9.17 -3.18 12.56
CA ALA A 128 8.89 -4.61 12.67
C ALA A 128 7.62 -4.92 11.87
N PHE A 129 7.65 -5.96 11.06
CA PHE A 129 6.60 -6.32 10.12
C PHE A 129 6.33 -7.83 10.15
N ALA A 130 5.07 -8.23 10.14
CA ALA A 130 4.65 -9.62 10.08
C ALA A 130 3.49 -9.80 9.09
N SER A 131 3.74 -10.50 7.99
CA SER A 131 2.71 -10.87 7.02
C SER A 131 2.01 -12.19 7.33
N ASP A 132 2.68 -13.07 8.07
CA ASP A 132 2.17 -14.37 8.50
C ASP A 132 2.10 -14.37 10.03
N VAL A 133 0.88 -14.47 10.55
CA VAL A 133 0.57 -14.29 11.97
C VAL A 133 0.14 -15.60 12.58
N ASP A 134 0.70 -15.93 13.75
CA ASP A 134 0.34 -17.10 14.53
C ASP A 134 0.14 -16.69 15.98
N GLY A 135 -1.11 -16.80 16.46
CA GLY A 135 -1.56 -16.27 17.75
C GLY A 135 -2.36 -14.96 17.65
N PHE A 136 -2.51 -14.39 16.45
CA PHE A 136 -3.38 -13.23 16.18
C PHE A 136 -4.44 -13.56 15.12
N PRO A 137 -5.56 -12.82 15.07
CA PRO A 137 -6.56 -12.95 14.00
C PRO A 137 -5.95 -12.68 12.62
N ALA A 138 -6.27 -13.50 11.63
CA ALA A 138 -5.70 -13.39 10.29
C ALA A 138 -6.09 -12.08 9.58
N GLU A 139 -7.24 -11.50 9.94
CA GLU A 139 -7.72 -10.20 9.44
C GLU A 139 -6.88 -9.00 9.92
N TRP A 140 -6.04 -9.16 10.95
CA TRP A 140 -5.13 -8.10 11.38
C TRP A 140 -3.85 -8.05 10.53
N ALA A 141 -3.54 -9.11 9.80
CA ALA A 141 -2.34 -9.16 8.98
C ALA A 141 -2.49 -8.26 7.71
N PRO A 142 -1.43 -7.53 7.30
CA PRO A 142 -0.10 -7.53 7.91
C PRO A 142 -0.02 -6.65 9.18
N LEU A 143 0.70 -7.15 10.20
CA LEU A 143 1.02 -6.36 11.39
C LEU A 143 2.27 -5.53 11.12
N SER A 144 2.26 -4.25 11.52
CA SER A 144 3.42 -3.38 11.38
C SER A 144 3.55 -2.46 12.59
N VAL A 145 4.75 -2.42 13.17
CA VAL A 145 5.17 -1.50 14.23
C VAL A 145 6.29 -0.62 13.71
N VAL A 146 6.21 0.70 13.93
CA VAL A 146 7.24 1.65 13.51
C VAL A 146 7.68 2.54 14.68
N ALA A 147 8.99 2.76 14.79
CA ALA A 147 9.59 3.70 15.73
C ALA A 147 10.43 4.74 14.96
N PRO A 148 9.88 5.93 14.66
CA PRO A 148 10.59 6.98 13.96
C PRO A 148 11.76 7.56 14.77
N VAL A 149 12.89 7.83 14.11
CA VAL A 149 14.10 8.37 14.74
C VAL A 149 14.51 9.66 14.06
N THR A 150 14.65 10.72 14.85
CA THR A 150 15.14 12.04 14.40
C THR A 150 16.44 12.42 15.13
N GLU A 151 17.26 13.29 14.53
CA GLU A 151 18.49 13.76 15.20
C GLU A 151 18.18 14.56 16.47
N ALA A 152 17.06 15.29 16.47
CA ALA A 152 16.57 16.14 17.56
C ALA A 152 15.77 15.33 18.60
N SER A 153 16.28 14.16 18.98
CA SER A 153 15.65 13.25 19.93
C SER A 153 16.70 12.74 20.93
N ALA A 154 16.32 12.55 22.19
CA ALA A 154 17.24 12.04 23.23
C ALA A 154 17.66 10.60 22.94
N GLU A 155 16.75 9.85 22.36
CA GLU A 155 16.87 8.45 21.97
C GLU A 155 17.96 8.29 20.93
N TYR A 156 17.97 9.14 19.89
CA TYR A 156 19.08 9.14 18.93
C TYR A 156 20.42 9.51 19.57
N GLN A 157 20.45 10.48 20.49
CA GLN A 157 21.69 10.85 21.19
C GLN A 157 22.23 9.68 22.04
N ALA A 158 21.35 8.95 22.72
CA ALA A 158 21.67 7.76 23.51
C ALA A 158 22.15 6.59 22.63
N ILE A 159 21.45 6.31 21.53
CA ILE A 159 21.83 5.28 20.54
C ILE A 159 23.21 5.60 19.94
N ALA A 160 23.38 6.84 19.46
CA ALA A 160 24.64 7.26 18.84
C ALA A 160 25.82 7.21 19.82
N TYR A 161 25.61 7.58 21.08
CA TYR A 161 26.62 7.43 22.12
C TYR A 161 27.00 5.97 22.35
N ALA A 162 26.03 5.09 22.55
CA ALA A 162 26.31 3.70 22.88
C ALA A 162 26.98 2.95 21.72
N LEU A 163 26.55 3.20 20.47
CA LEU A 163 27.09 2.50 19.30
C LEU A 163 28.51 2.94 18.90
N ASP A 164 28.90 4.18 19.17
CA ASP A 164 30.22 4.72 18.79
C ASP A 164 31.21 4.80 19.98
N THR A 165 30.75 4.52 21.21
CA THR A 165 31.62 4.49 22.40
C THR A 165 32.02 3.06 22.72
N PRO A 166 33.32 2.69 22.60
CA PRO A 166 33.76 1.34 22.88
C PRO A 166 33.43 0.89 24.31
N GLY A 167 32.88 -0.32 24.44
CA GLY A 167 32.57 -0.93 25.74
C GLY A 167 31.28 -0.42 26.41
N VAL A 168 30.50 0.43 25.73
CA VAL A 168 29.15 0.79 26.17
C VAL A 168 28.14 -0.18 25.55
N GLU A 169 27.23 -0.67 26.37
CA GLU A 169 26.14 -1.55 25.95
C GLU A 169 24.83 -0.77 25.82
N LEU A 170 24.08 -1.04 24.74
CA LEU A 170 22.72 -0.52 24.53
C LEU A 170 21.73 -1.66 24.70
N VAL A 171 20.81 -1.53 25.65
CA VAL A 171 19.80 -2.55 25.96
C VAL A 171 18.42 -1.94 25.77
N LEU A 172 17.66 -2.49 24.85
CA LEU A 172 16.27 -2.10 24.64
C LEU A 172 15.39 -2.87 25.64
N VAL A 173 14.60 -2.15 26.43
CA VAL A 173 13.92 -2.74 27.60
C VAL A 173 12.40 -2.75 27.53
N ASP A 174 11.79 -2.12 26.52
CA ASP A 174 10.32 -2.12 26.39
C ASP A 174 9.84 -3.40 25.69
N ARG A 175 8.52 -3.64 25.81
CA ARG A 175 7.82 -4.80 25.25
C ARG A 175 8.18 -5.03 23.79
N SER A 176 8.29 -6.29 23.38
CA SER A 176 8.55 -6.61 21.96
C SER A 176 7.40 -6.18 21.05
N SER A 177 7.66 -6.09 19.74
CA SER A 177 6.62 -5.79 18.72
C SER A 177 5.42 -6.72 18.81
N ASP A 178 5.64 -7.99 19.15
CA ASP A 178 4.57 -8.96 19.43
C ASP A 178 3.65 -8.53 20.58
N HIS A 179 4.23 -8.11 21.71
CA HIS A 179 3.50 -7.65 22.88
C HIS A 179 2.78 -6.32 22.66
N VAL A 180 3.21 -5.50 21.69
CA VAL A 180 2.46 -4.31 21.26
C VAL A 180 1.05 -4.73 20.85
N PHE A 181 0.91 -5.78 20.05
CA PHE A 181 -0.39 -6.29 19.60
C PHE A 181 -1.08 -7.17 20.64
N GLN A 182 -0.36 -7.96 21.45
CA GLN A 182 -0.99 -8.76 22.51
C GLN A 182 -1.67 -7.88 23.57
N TRP A 183 -1.11 -6.71 23.85
CA TRP A 183 -1.59 -5.82 24.91
C TRP A 183 -2.51 -4.72 24.40
N ASP A 184 -2.62 -4.56 23.08
CA ASP A 184 -3.60 -3.65 22.50
C ASP A 184 -5.01 -4.24 22.71
N GLY A 185 -5.77 -3.67 23.65
CA GLY A 185 -7.13 -4.10 24.00
C GLY A 185 -8.17 -3.89 22.89
N ARG A 186 -7.75 -3.44 21.71
CA ARG A 186 -8.57 -3.19 20.51
C ARG A 186 -8.96 -4.51 19.83
N HIS A 187 -9.70 -5.36 20.54
CA HIS A 187 -10.45 -6.45 19.93
C HIS A 187 -11.64 -5.89 19.14
N GLY A 188 -11.44 -5.54 17.86
CA GLY A 188 -12.53 -5.39 16.88
C GLY A 188 -12.94 -3.97 16.45
N GLU A 189 -12.31 -2.90 16.94
CA GLU A 189 -12.57 -1.53 16.49
C GLU A 189 -11.35 -0.94 15.76
N HIS A 190 -11.07 -1.43 14.57
CA HIS A 190 -10.36 -0.69 13.53
C HIS A 190 -11.37 -0.34 12.44
N SER A 191 -12.30 0.57 12.78
CA SER A 191 -12.71 1.54 11.76
C SER A 191 -11.69 2.66 11.91
N PRO A 192 -10.73 2.83 10.99
CA PRO A 192 -10.02 4.10 10.95
C PRO A 192 -11.12 5.17 10.85
N GLU A 193 -11.20 6.08 11.80
CA GLU A 193 -11.81 7.37 11.48
C GLU A 193 -10.97 7.87 10.30
N GLU A 194 -11.57 7.79 9.11
CA GLU A 194 -10.94 8.26 7.89
C GLU A 194 -10.42 9.66 8.21
N PRO A 195 -9.10 9.91 8.09
CA PRO A 195 -8.60 11.26 8.24
C PRO A 195 -9.42 12.10 7.27
N SER A 196 -10.15 13.10 7.79
CA SER A 196 -11.09 13.90 7.01
C SER A 196 -10.43 14.25 5.69
N ALA A 197 -10.93 13.66 4.59
CA ALA A 197 -10.31 13.80 3.29
C ALA A 197 -10.09 15.31 3.06
N PRO A 198 -8.87 15.76 2.74
CA PRO A 198 -8.68 17.15 2.38
C PRO A 198 -9.66 17.45 1.25
N ALA A 199 -10.45 18.51 1.43
CA ALA A 199 -11.30 19.01 0.35
C ALA A 199 -10.34 19.34 -0.81
N ASP A 200 -10.38 18.49 -1.83
CA ASP A 200 -9.53 18.44 -3.02
C ASP A 200 -8.09 17.88 -2.86
N GLY A 201 -7.93 16.55 -2.73
CA GLY A 201 -6.69 15.87 -3.12
C GLY A 201 -6.46 14.46 -2.54
N ALA A 202 -5.70 13.63 -3.25
CA ALA A 202 -5.12 12.41 -2.68
C ALA A 202 -4.14 12.79 -1.54
N PRO A 203 -4.06 12.02 -0.44
CA PRO A 203 -3.11 12.29 0.63
C PRO A 203 -1.68 12.37 0.07
N GLU A 204 -0.90 13.34 0.54
CA GLU A 204 0.46 13.55 0.04
C GLU A 204 1.33 12.29 0.27
N PRO A 205 2.22 11.95 -0.67
CA PRO A 205 3.04 10.73 -0.59
C PRO A 205 3.98 10.69 0.62
N GLU A 206 4.23 11.83 1.26
CA GLU A 206 4.96 11.98 2.51
C GLU A 206 4.20 11.42 3.73
N VAL A 207 2.88 11.66 3.82
CA VAL A 207 2.03 11.18 4.94
C VAL A 207 1.94 9.65 4.92
N ALA A 208 1.92 9.06 3.73
CA ALA A 208 1.82 7.61 3.54
C ALA A 208 3.09 6.82 3.88
N LEU A 209 4.19 7.48 4.30
CA LEU A 209 5.46 6.79 4.57
C LEU A 209 5.35 5.78 5.72
N HIS A 210 4.51 6.01 6.74
CA HIS A 210 4.26 5.04 7.83
C HIS A 210 3.01 4.18 7.60
N GLY A 211 2.09 4.60 6.72
CA GLY A 211 0.90 3.83 6.33
C GLY A 211 0.03 3.53 7.54
N GLU A 212 -0.47 2.31 7.66
CA GLU A 212 -1.33 1.88 8.79
C GLU A 212 -0.52 1.30 9.97
N ALA A 213 0.79 1.55 10.04
CA ALA A 213 1.62 1.00 11.10
C ALA A 213 1.30 1.61 12.48
N VAL A 214 1.46 0.80 13.53
CA VAL A 214 1.39 1.25 14.92
C VAL A 214 2.70 1.98 15.26
N GLY A 215 2.59 3.27 15.55
CA GLY A 215 3.72 4.10 16.01
C GLY A 215 4.05 3.84 17.47
N VAL A 216 5.31 3.51 17.75
CA VAL A 216 5.86 3.46 19.12
C VAL A 216 6.45 4.82 19.44
N GLU A 217 5.82 5.51 20.40
CA GLU A 217 6.26 6.81 20.90
C GLU A 217 6.91 6.66 22.28
N ILE A 218 8.02 7.38 22.49
CA ILE A 218 8.75 7.38 23.76
C ILE A 218 8.37 8.63 24.54
N GLY A 219 7.51 8.47 25.55
CA GLY A 219 7.08 9.57 26.39
C GLY A 219 6.04 10.50 25.76
N ASP A 220 4.93 9.93 25.27
CA ASP A 220 3.68 10.69 25.05
C ASP A 220 3.29 11.39 26.37
N LEU A 221 3.46 12.71 26.38
CA LEU A 221 3.15 13.59 27.51
C LEU A 221 1.99 14.52 27.16
N ARG A 222 0.93 13.96 26.58
CA ARG A 222 -0.34 14.66 26.37
C ARG A 222 -1.33 14.39 27.53
N PRO A 223 -2.12 15.40 27.96
CA PRO A 223 -3.21 15.18 28.89
C PRO A 223 -4.16 14.09 28.39
N ARG A 224 -4.51 13.15 29.27
CA ARG A 224 -5.30 11.95 28.90
C ARG A 224 -6.81 12.13 29.02
N PHE A 225 -7.28 13.33 29.32
CA PHE A 225 -8.70 13.70 29.30
C PHE A 225 -8.84 15.10 28.69
N ALA A 226 -9.83 15.25 27.81
CA ALA A 226 -9.95 16.38 26.91
C ALA A 226 -10.11 17.71 27.63
N GLU A 227 -10.76 17.72 28.80
CA GLU A 227 -11.07 18.91 29.57
C GLU A 227 -9.80 19.59 30.11
N LEU A 228 -8.78 18.82 30.52
CA LEU A 228 -7.50 19.39 30.96
C LEU A 228 -6.72 19.96 29.78
N GLU A 229 -6.69 19.25 28.65
CA GLU A 229 -6.06 19.79 27.44
C GLU A 229 -6.76 21.09 27.02
N GLU A 230 -8.08 21.09 26.90
CA GLU A 230 -8.87 22.27 26.56
C GLU A 230 -8.64 23.41 27.54
N HIS A 231 -8.57 23.12 28.84
CA HIS A 231 -8.27 24.10 29.87
C HIS A 231 -6.86 24.70 29.68
N LEU A 232 -5.83 23.88 29.50
CA LEU A 232 -4.46 24.32 29.28
C LEU A 232 -4.32 25.14 27.99
N LEU A 233 -4.96 24.71 26.91
CA LEU A 233 -4.96 25.43 25.64
C LEU A 233 -5.67 26.79 25.75
N ARG A 234 -6.85 26.83 26.39
CA ARG A 234 -7.63 28.05 26.62
C ARG A 234 -6.86 29.06 27.46
N HIS A 235 -6.28 28.62 28.58
CA HIS A 235 -5.52 29.50 29.48
C HIS A 235 -4.15 29.88 28.92
N GLY A 236 -3.50 28.97 28.17
CA GLY A 236 -2.28 29.27 27.43
C GLY A 236 -2.50 30.14 26.18
N LYS A 237 -3.76 30.36 25.76
CA LYS A 237 -4.16 31.09 24.55
C LYS A 237 -3.48 30.55 23.29
N VAL A 238 -3.44 29.23 23.17
CA VAL A 238 -2.78 28.48 22.08
C VAL A 238 -3.77 27.49 21.47
N ARG A 239 -3.53 27.08 20.21
CA ARG A 239 -4.47 26.23 19.47
C ARG A 239 -4.20 24.74 19.58
N HIS A 240 -2.92 24.38 19.72
CA HIS A 240 -2.48 23.01 19.62
C HIS A 240 -1.63 22.62 20.83
N TRP A 241 -1.73 21.35 21.24
CA TRP A 241 -0.90 20.79 22.31
C TRP A 241 0.60 21.00 22.04
N SER A 242 1.06 20.77 20.80
CA SER A 242 2.45 20.97 20.40
C SER A 242 2.91 22.43 20.58
N GLU A 243 2.02 23.41 20.41
CA GLU A 243 2.33 24.83 20.66
C GLU A 243 2.49 25.09 22.16
N TRP A 244 1.56 24.58 22.96
CA TRP A 244 1.61 24.69 24.41
C TRP A 244 2.89 24.07 24.97
N TRP A 245 3.18 22.82 24.61
CA TRP A 245 4.38 22.09 25.03
C TRP A 245 5.66 22.86 24.67
N HIS A 246 5.73 23.37 23.44
CA HIS A 246 6.88 24.13 22.98
C HIS A 246 7.14 25.38 23.83
N GLN A 247 6.10 26.13 24.17
CA GLN A 247 6.22 27.38 24.93
C GLN A 247 6.55 27.15 26.41
N TYR A 248 5.82 26.23 27.05
CA TYR A 248 5.83 26.11 28.51
C TYR A 248 6.80 25.04 29.01
N VAL A 249 7.29 24.15 28.14
CA VAL A 249 8.21 23.06 28.52
C VAL A 249 9.51 23.12 27.72
N GLU A 250 9.48 23.06 26.38
CA GLU A 250 10.70 22.99 25.56
C GLU A 250 11.62 24.20 25.73
N VAL A 251 11.08 25.41 25.58
CA VAL A 251 11.88 26.64 25.63
C VAL A 251 12.51 26.84 27.02
N PRO A 252 11.77 26.74 28.13
CA PRO A 252 12.34 26.84 29.48
C PRO A 252 13.41 25.79 29.78
N LEU A 253 13.22 24.55 29.33
CA LEU A 253 14.17 23.45 29.57
C LEU A 253 15.37 23.48 28.64
N GLY A 254 15.33 24.21 27.52
CA GLY A 254 16.44 24.26 26.57
C GLY A 254 17.73 24.89 27.13
N SER A 255 17.67 25.60 28.27
CA SER A 255 18.83 26.24 28.92
C SER A 255 19.13 25.73 30.33
N SER A 256 18.31 24.83 30.88
CA SER A 256 18.48 24.35 32.25
C SER A 256 19.71 23.45 32.41
N ASP A 257 20.19 23.35 33.65
CA ASP A 257 21.16 22.33 34.04
C ASP A 257 20.51 20.94 34.14
N HIS A 258 21.33 19.91 34.32
CA HIS A 258 20.86 18.53 34.34
C HIS A 258 19.85 18.26 35.47
N ASP A 259 20.14 18.73 36.69
CA ASP A 259 19.29 18.48 37.86
C ASP A 259 17.93 19.16 37.71
N ALA A 260 17.89 20.41 37.26
CA ALA A 260 16.66 21.12 37.00
C ALA A 260 15.85 20.46 35.86
N TYR A 261 16.50 20.09 34.75
CA TYR A 261 15.85 19.36 33.66
C TYR A 261 15.21 18.06 34.18
N ARG A 262 15.98 17.24 34.89
CA ARG A 262 15.54 15.94 35.39
C ARG A 262 14.38 16.11 36.37
N GLN A 263 14.52 16.97 37.37
CA GLN A 263 13.48 17.23 38.39
C GLN A 263 12.17 17.74 37.76
N VAL A 264 12.25 18.67 36.79
CA VAL A 264 11.06 19.20 36.11
C VAL A 264 10.37 18.15 35.24
N MET A 265 11.12 17.37 34.45
CA MET A 265 10.53 16.32 33.63
C MET A 265 9.88 15.21 34.47
N PHE A 266 10.49 14.85 35.62
CA PHE A 266 9.83 13.98 36.60
C PHE A 266 8.53 14.57 37.15
N LEU A 267 8.56 15.87 37.49
CA LEU A 267 7.40 16.57 38.00
C LEU A 267 6.25 16.54 36.98
N VAL A 268 6.55 16.83 35.70
CA VAL A 268 5.57 16.82 34.60
C VAL A 268 5.00 15.41 34.37
N GLY A 269 5.86 14.38 34.33
CA GLY A 269 5.42 12.99 34.21
C GLY A 269 4.53 12.55 35.37
N SER A 270 4.94 12.87 36.61
CA SER A 270 4.15 12.58 37.82
C SER A 270 2.81 13.32 37.82
N LEU A 271 2.79 14.60 37.40
CA LEU A 271 1.57 15.39 37.27
C LEU A 271 0.56 14.70 36.35
N PHE A 272 0.96 14.36 35.13
CA PHE A 272 0.04 13.72 34.17
C PHE A 272 -0.40 12.34 34.62
N ARG A 273 0.46 11.58 35.30
CA ARG A 273 0.08 10.29 35.88
C ARG A 273 -0.93 10.44 37.01
N ARG A 274 -0.79 11.47 37.86
CA ARG A 274 -1.70 11.77 38.99
C ARG A 274 -3.02 12.37 38.52
N LEU A 275 -2.97 13.18 37.48
CA LEU A 275 -4.11 13.76 36.80
C LEU A 275 -4.63 12.84 35.69
N ALA A 276 -4.40 11.53 35.74
CA ALA A 276 -4.98 10.61 34.78
C ALA A 276 -6.27 9.98 35.32
N PRO A 277 -7.46 10.63 35.24
CA PRO A 277 -8.72 9.91 35.18
C PRO A 277 -8.87 9.37 33.75
N GLY A 278 -8.10 8.35 33.41
CA GLY A 278 -8.05 7.79 32.05
C GLY A 278 -8.66 6.39 31.97
N ASP A 279 -8.85 5.93 30.73
CA ASP A 279 -9.16 4.55 30.37
C ASP A 279 -8.30 3.58 31.19
N ARG A 280 -8.97 2.74 32.00
CA ARG A 280 -8.31 1.80 32.89
C ARG A 280 -7.43 0.81 32.13
N ASP A 281 -7.80 0.48 30.89
CA ASP A 281 -7.02 -0.44 30.06
C ASP A 281 -5.74 0.23 29.58
N ARG A 282 -5.78 1.50 29.17
CA ARG A 282 -4.57 2.25 28.79
C ARG A 282 -3.60 2.41 29.96
N VAL A 283 -4.11 2.72 31.16
CA VAL A 283 -3.28 2.79 32.39
C VAL A 283 -2.68 1.42 32.72
N ARG A 284 -3.46 0.34 32.61
CA ARG A 284 -2.96 -1.03 32.83
C ARG A 284 -1.82 -1.37 31.87
N VAL A 285 -1.96 -1.04 30.58
CA VAL A 285 -0.90 -1.28 29.59
C VAL A 285 0.37 -0.53 29.94
N ASP A 286 0.28 0.72 30.39
CA ASP A 286 1.47 1.47 30.81
C ASP A 286 2.14 0.87 32.06
N GLU A 287 1.36 0.43 33.04
CA GLU A 287 1.89 -0.28 34.20
C GLU A 287 2.54 -1.61 33.80
N ASP A 288 1.94 -2.37 32.90
CA ASP A 288 2.50 -3.62 32.38
C ASP A 288 3.81 -3.37 31.61
N ARG A 289 3.90 -2.29 30.82
CA ARG A 289 5.14 -1.85 30.17
C ARG A 289 6.22 -1.53 31.19
N GLU A 290 5.89 -0.82 32.26
CA GLU A 290 6.86 -0.48 33.30
C GLU A 290 7.32 -1.71 34.07
N ARG A 291 6.42 -2.65 34.36
CA ARG A 291 6.77 -3.95 34.96
C ARG A 291 7.73 -4.71 34.06
N TYR A 292 7.46 -4.71 32.76
CA TYR A 292 8.32 -5.31 31.75
C TYR A 292 9.71 -4.67 31.73
N MET A 293 9.79 -3.34 31.61
CA MET A 293 11.05 -2.60 31.55
C MET A 293 11.91 -2.82 32.80
N TRP A 294 11.33 -2.70 33.99
CA TRP A 294 12.05 -2.93 35.24
C TRP A 294 12.47 -4.40 35.42
N THR A 295 11.66 -5.35 34.96
CA THR A 295 12.02 -6.77 34.97
C THR A 295 13.21 -7.04 34.05
N ARG A 296 13.20 -6.53 32.81
CA ARG A 296 14.32 -6.66 31.86
C ARG A 296 15.62 -6.02 32.36
N MET A 297 15.53 -4.82 32.94
CA MET A 297 16.70 -4.16 33.52
C MET A 297 17.32 -5.00 34.63
N ARG A 298 16.51 -5.55 35.55
CA ARG A 298 17.02 -6.42 36.63
C ARG A 298 17.59 -7.74 36.11
N GLU A 299 16.95 -8.38 35.15
CA GLU A 299 17.46 -9.60 34.51
C GLU A 299 18.86 -9.34 33.91
N HIS A 300 19.02 -8.20 33.22
CA HIS A 300 20.30 -7.78 32.67
C HIS A 300 21.36 -7.50 33.74
N LEU A 301 21.02 -6.72 34.77
CA LEU A 301 21.94 -6.40 35.88
C LEU A 301 22.42 -7.68 36.58
N ALA A 302 21.51 -8.64 36.81
CA ALA A 302 21.83 -9.92 37.42
C ALA A 302 22.73 -10.80 36.53
N ALA A 303 22.50 -10.80 35.21
CA ALA A 303 23.27 -11.59 34.26
C ALA A 303 24.68 -11.04 34.01
N THR A 304 24.83 -9.71 33.98
CA THR A 304 26.10 -9.04 33.62
C THR A 304 26.93 -8.60 34.83
N GLY A 305 26.30 -8.41 36.00
CA GLY A 305 26.93 -7.81 37.16
C GLY A 305 27.26 -6.32 37.00
N ALA A 306 26.60 -5.63 36.07
CA ALA A 306 26.78 -4.19 35.89
C ALA A 306 26.34 -3.42 37.14
N ASP A 307 27.12 -2.39 37.50
CA ASP A 307 26.78 -1.51 38.63
C ASP A 307 25.66 -0.55 38.20
N PRO A 308 24.50 -0.51 38.90
CA PRO A 308 23.43 0.43 38.60
C PRO A 308 23.87 1.89 38.52
N GLU A 309 24.88 2.31 39.31
CA GLU A 309 25.37 3.69 39.30
C GLU A 309 26.07 4.06 37.97
N ASP A 310 26.68 3.07 37.31
CA ASP A 310 27.31 3.18 35.98
C ASP A 310 26.29 3.06 34.83
N CYS A 311 25.01 2.85 35.12
CA CYS A 311 23.95 2.64 34.14
C CYS A 311 23.06 3.88 33.99
N LEU A 312 22.41 4.03 32.83
CA LEU A 312 21.44 5.10 32.54
C LEU A 312 20.18 4.50 31.93
N TYR A 313 19.01 4.78 32.50
CA TYR A 313 17.71 4.37 31.97
C TYR A 313 16.99 5.53 31.31
N VAL A 314 16.84 5.48 29.99
CA VAL A 314 16.19 6.49 29.16
C VAL A 314 14.77 6.05 28.86
N CYS A 315 13.79 6.75 29.44
CA CYS A 315 12.37 6.45 29.26
C CYS A 315 11.53 7.71 29.15
N GLY A 316 10.35 7.58 28.59
CA GLY A 316 9.31 8.60 28.58
C GLY A 316 9.02 9.09 30.00
N ALA A 317 8.88 10.40 30.16
CA ALA A 317 8.70 10.98 31.49
C ALA A 317 7.44 10.48 32.21
N PHE A 318 6.42 10.05 31.46
CA PHE A 318 5.21 9.43 32.00
C PHE A 318 5.51 8.12 32.75
N HIS A 319 6.43 7.30 32.22
CA HIS A 319 6.87 6.03 32.81
C HIS A 319 7.92 6.21 33.91
N ALA A 320 8.62 7.35 33.91
CA ALA A 320 9.66 7.63 34.89
C ALA A 320 9.12 7.72 36.32
N ALA A 321 7.92 8.27 36.52
CA ALA A 321 7.28 8.44 37.83
C ALA A 321 6.32 7.28 38.20
N SER A 322 6.67 6.04 37.83
CA SER A 322 5.83 4.86 38.06
C SER A 322 5.68 4.48 39.54
N ARG A 323 4.52 3.89 39.88
CA ARG A 323 4.16 3.42 41.24
C ARG A 323 3.93 1.92 41.33
N ILE A 324 4.34 1.16 40.31
CA ILE A 324 4.31 -0.30 40.38
C ILE A 324 5.28 -0.80 41.46
N GLU A 325 5.05 -2.01 41.97
CA GLU A 325 5.90 -2.62 43.00
C GLU A 325 7.33 -2.87 42.46
N GLU A 326 7.44 -3.17 41.17
CA GLU A 326 8.68 -3.48 40.47
C GLU A 326 9.55 -2.25 40.20
N PHE A 327 9.12 -1.05 40.58
CA PHE A 327 9.90 0.17 40.33
C PHE A 327 11.24 0.14 41.08
N GLY A 328 12.32 0.48 40.38
CA GLY A 328 13.66 0.56 40.95
C GLY A 328 14.45 -0.75 40.92
N VAL A 329 15.77 -0.64 41.13
CA VAL A 329 16.70 -1.78 41.20
C VAL A 329 16.36 -2.69 42.39
N ALA A 330 15.89 -2.10 43.48
CA ALA A 330 15.40 -2.81 44.67
C ALA A 330 13.89 -3.13 44.61
N GLY A 331 13.24 -2.90 43.46
CA GLY A 331 11.81 -3.16 43.27
C GLY A 331 11.43 -4.61 43.57
N GLY A 332 10.31 -4.80 44.27
CA GLY A 332 9.74 -6.10 44.59
C GLY A 332 8.64 -6.46 43.60
N GLY A 333 8.42 -7.74 43.32
CA GLY A 333 7.33 -8.16 42.44
C GLY A 333 7.54 -9.55 41.87
N SER A 334 6.45 -10.14 41.39
CA SER A 334 6.46 -11.48 40.75
C SER A 334 5.98 -11.42 39.31
N TYR A 335 6.02 -10.23 38.68
CA TYR A 335 5.63 -10.08 37.28
C TYR A 335 6.46 -11.00 36.39
N VAL A 336 5.77 -11.81 35.60
CA VAL A 336 6.35 -12.70 34.61
C VAL A 336 6.01 -12.14 33.24
N ILE A 337 7.04 -11.84 32.45
CA ILE A 337 6.86 -11.43 31.07
C ILE A 337 6.17 -12.57 30.30
N PRO A 338 4.99 -12.32 29.69
CA PRO A 338 4.31 -13.36 28.91
C PRO A 338 5.18 -13.81 27.72
N PRO A 339 5.05 -15.06 27.27
CA PRO A 339 5.74 -15.51 26.08
C PRO A 339 5.20 -14.81 24.83
N ARG A 340 6.09 -14.56 23.86
CA ARG A 340 5.69 -14.10 22.52
C ARG A 340 4.84 -15.16 21.83
N SER A 341 3.99 -14.71 20.92
CA SER A 341 3.27 -15.58 19.98
C SER A 341 4.25 -16.31 19.05
N ALA A 342 3.74 -17.27 18.29
CA ALA A 342 4.54 -17.97 17.26
C ALA A 342 4.67 -17.15 15.95
N THR A 343 4.16 -15.91 15.94
CA THR A 343 4.25 -14.97 14.80
C THR A 343 5.71 -14.73 14.41
N THR A 344 5.98 -14.80 13.10
CA THR A 344 7.31 -14.53 12.56
C THR A 344 7.46 -13.05 12.23
N TRP A 345 8.20 -12.34 13.09
CA TRP A 345 8.51 -10.93 12.92
C TRP A 345 9.75 -10.72 12.05
N GLN A 346 9.65 -9.73 11.17
CA GLN A 346 10.73 -9.28 10.30
C GLN A 346 11.06 -7.83 10.59
N HIS A 347 12.32 -7.46 10.43
CA HIS A 347 12.85 -6.19 10.93
C HIS A 347 13.59 -5.47 9.81
N GLY A 348 13.31 -4.18 9.62
CA GLY A 348 14.02 -3.34 8.65
C GLY A 348 13.95 -1.85 8.97
N LEU A 349 14.65 -1.04 8.16
CA LEU A 349 14.58 0.43 8.22
C LEU A 349 13.79 0.95 7.03
N ILE A 350 12.86 1.86 7.28
CA ILE A 350 12.07 2.53 6.22
C ILE A 350 12.32 4.04 6.23
N PRO A 351 12.20 4.72 5.06
CA PRO A 351 12.22 6.17 5.01
C PRO A 351 11.09 6.76 5.85
N SER A 352 11.40 7.84 6.56
CA SER A 352 10.42 8.63 7.30
C SER A 352 10.51 10.08 6.86
N SER A 353 9.53 10.88 7.26
CA SER A 353 9.60 12.32 7.12
C SER A 353 9.08 13.04 8.36
N HIS A 354 9.25 14.35 8.44
CA HIS A 354 8.68 15.11 9.56
C HIS A 354 7.16 15.06 9.50
N THR A 355 6.57 15.20 8.31
CA THR A 355 5.12 15.11 8.12
C THR A 355 4.56 13.72 8.43
N ALA A 356 5.28 12.64 8.09
CA ALA A 356 4.87 11.28 8.45
C ALA A 356 4.82 11.10 9.98
N ILE A 357 5.85 11.59 10.69
CA ILE A 357 5.92 11.56 12.16
C ILE A 357 4.78 12.36 12.77
N GLU A 358 4.52 13.57 12.25
CA GLU A 358 3.44 14.43 12.74
C GLU A 358 2.07 13.74 12.60
N ALA A 359 1.82 13.09 11.45
CA ALA A 359 0.59 12.33 11.22
C ALA A 359 0.48 11.11 12.15
N GLN A 360 1.58 10.34 12.32
CA GLN A 360 1.62 9.12 13.14
C GLN A 360 1.25 9.36 14.61
N PHE A 361 1.67 10.51 15.17
CA PHE A 361 1.48 10.85 16.57
C PHE A 361 0.45 11.97 16.81
N GLY A 362 -0.29 12.37 15.77
CA GLY A 362 -1.31 13.43 15.86
C GLY A 362 -0.75 14.79 16.30
N LEU A 363 0.50 15.10 15.92
CA LEU A 363 1.13 16.38 16.22
C LEU A 363 0.67 17.46 15.24
N ALA A 364 0.77 18.73 15.66
CA ALA A 364 0.47 19.84 14.76
C ALA A 364 1.45 19.88 13.57
N SER A 365 0.94 20.22 12.39
CA SER A 365 1.73 20.37 11.16
C SER A 365 2.94 21.28 11.38
N GLY A 366 4.13 20.81 10.99
CA GLY A 366 5.40 21.51 11.12
C GLY A 366 6.06 21.46 12.50
N SER A 367 5.41 20.88 13.52
CA SER A 367 5.96 20.79 14.89
C SER A 367 7.32 20.08 14.96
N VAL A 368 7.53 18.99 14.21
CA VAL A 368 8.80 18.25 14.19
C VAL A 368 9.87 19.07 13.48
N SER A 369 9.49 19.86 12.48
CA SER A 369 10.41 20.78 11.80
C SER A 369 10.81 21.97 12.66
N ILE A 370 9.88 22.51 13.44
CA ILE A 370 10.14 23.54 14.46
C ILE A 370 11.10 22.98 15.51
N ALA A 371 10.87 21.74 15.98
CA ALA A 371 11.78 21.05 16.90
C ALA A 371 13.20 20.92 16.32
N ALA A 372 13.34 20.48 15.06
CA ALA A 372 14.64 20.39 14.40
C ALA A 372 15.36 21.76 14.27
N THR A 373 14.62 22.84 14.03
CA THR A 373 15.16 24.21 13.98
C THR A 373 15.59 24.69 15.37
N GLN A 374 14.76 24.45 16.39
CA GLN A 374 15.07 24.79 17.77
C GLN A 374 16.29 24.02 18.28
N TRP A 375 16.43 22.75 17.93
CA TRP A 375 17.63 21.94 18.16
C TRP A 375 18.89 22.62 17.61
N ALA A 376 18.86 23.03 16.34
CA ALA A 376 20.00 23.71 15.72
C ALA A 376 20.34 25.04 16.40
N LYS A 377 19.35 25.83 16.84
CA LYS A 377 19.54 27.07 17.60
C LYS A 377 20.15 26.79 18.98
N ASN A 378 19.60 25.82 19.70
CA ASN A 378 20.08 25.41 21.02
C ASN A 378 21.53 24.93 20.99
N LEU A 379 21.92 24.15 19.99
CA LEU A 379 23.33 23.73 19.81
C LEU A 379 24.26 24.93 19.62
N ARG A 380 23.88 25.93 18.80
CA ARG A 380 24.69 27.14 18.60
C ARG A 380 24.80 27.98 19.88
N ARG A 381 23.68 28.18 20.57
CA ARG A 381 23.58 29.00 21.79
C ARG A 381 24.37 28.38 22.94
N THR A 382 24.21 27.08 23.17
CA THR A 382 24.75 26.38 24.35
C THR A 382 26.10 25.73 24.09
N ARG A 383 26.53 25.63 22.83
CA ARG A 383 27.80 25.03 22.38
C ARG A 383 27.97 23.56 22.79
N VAL A 384 26.87 22.86 23.12
CA VAL A 384 26.87 21.42 23.35
C VAL A 384 27.25 20.71 22.06
N ARG A 385 28.12 19.71 22.14
CA ARG A 385 28.48 18.87 21.00
C ARG A 385 27.50 17.69 20.92
N PRO A 386 26.70 17.56 19.85
CA PRO A 386 25.79 16.44 19.69
C PRO A 386 26.56 15.14 19.40
N TYR A 387 25.93 14.01 19.67
CA TYR A 387 26.34 12.69 19.20
C TYR A 387 25.74 12.43 17.82
N ARG A 388 26.55 11.83 16.95
CA ARG A 388 26.19 11.43 15.59
C ARG A 388 27.00 10.20 15.24
N LEU A 389 26.37 9.24 14.57
CA LEU A 389 27.01 8.00 14.17
C LEU A 389 28.16 8.25 13.19
N ASP A 390 29.31 7.62 13.44
CA ASP A 390 30.46 7.64 12.56
C ASP A 390 30.11 7.02 11.20
N GLY A 391 30.44 7.74 10.13
CA GLY A 391 30.13 7.35 8.74
C GLY A 391 28.75 7.75 8.24
N GLN A 392 27.89 8.34 9.10
CA GLN A 392 26.51 8.65 8.74
C GLN A 392 26.37 9.71 7.62
N GLY A 393 25.63 9.34 6.58
CA GLY A 393 25.38 10.15 5.39
C GLY A 393 24.68 11.47 5.70
N GLY A 394 25.11 12.55 5.05
CA GLY A 394 24.54 13.90 5.25
C GLY A 394 25.30 14.78 6.24
N THR A 395 26.36 14.26 6.88
CA THR A 395 27.26 15.03 7.75
C THR A 395 28.50 15.48 6.98
N LYS A 396 28.88 16.77 7.06
CA LYS A 396 30.21 17.22 6.61
C LYS A 396 31.24 16.66 7.59
N LYS A 397 32.29 15.98 7.11
CA LYS A 397 33.44 15.54 7.93
C LYS A 397 33.96 16.74 8.73
N SER A 398 33.65 16.76 10.02
CA SER A 398 34.35 17.61 10.98
C SER A 398 35.79 17.10 11.05
N ARG A 399 36.72 17.86 10.46
CA ARG A 399 38.15 17.57 10.54
C ARG A 399 38.53 17.49 12.02
N ALA A 400 39.08 16.35 12.42
CA ALA A 400 39.36 15.99 13.80
C ALA A 400 40.02 17.14 14.58
N ALA A 401 39.33 17.65 15.59
CA ALA A 401 39.97 18.39 16.67
C ALA A 401 40.55 17.34 17.63
N ALA A 402 41.86 17.15 17.55
CA ALA A 402 42.62 16.28 18.42
C ALA A 402 42.46 16.70 19.90
N LYS A 403 42.26 15.68 20.75
CA LYS A 403 42.65 15.60 22.17
C LYS A 403 42.63 16.93 22.95
N ALA A 404 41.46 17.29 23.48
CA ALA A 404 41.39 18.16 24.66
C ALA A 404 41.28 17.25 25.89
N ALA A 405 42.25 17.36 26.79
CA ALA A 405 42.28 16.63 28.06
C ALA A 405 41.03 16.98 28.90
N ALA A 406 40.43 15.95 29.49
CA ALA A 406 39.34 16.09 30.45
C ALA A 406 39.79 16.98 31.63
N PRO A 407 38.97 17.94 32.09
CA PRO A 407 39.17 18.53 33.40
C PRO A 407 39.02 17.44 34.47
N ALA A 408 39.83 17.52 35.52
CA ALA A 408 39.78 16.60 36.64
C ALA A 408 38.40 16.63 37.32
N VAL A 409 37.84 15.44 37.53
CA VAL A 409 36.62 15.15 38.29
C VAL A 409 36.86 15.54 39.76
N PRO A 410 36.01 16.36 40.40
CA PRO A 410 35.86 16.30 41.84
C PRO A 410 35.09 15.02 42.15
N THR A 411 35.69 14.13 42.94
CA THR A 411 35.03 12.96 43.52
C THR A 411 33.79 13.43 44.26
N ALA A 412 32.60 13.16 43.72
CA ALA A 412 31.35 13.41 44.41
C ALA A 412 31.26 12.41 45.56
N ALA A 413 31.48 12.90 46.78
CA ALA A 413 30.88 12.28 47.94
C ALA A 413 29.35 12.31 47.76
N THR A 414 28.68 11.26 48.23
CA THR A 414 27.23 11.18 48.40
C THR A 414 26.69 12.36 49.20
N GLU A 415 26.45 13.48 48.52
CA GLU A 415 25.56 14.55 48.96
C GLU A 415 24.26 14.42 48.14
N THR A 416 23.15 14.36 48.85
CA THR A 416 21.79 14.43 48.28
C THR A 416 21.71 15.58 47.28
N ALA A 417 21.26 15.30 46.05
CA ALA A 417 21.14 16.32 45.01
C ALA A 417 20.35 17.54 45.53
N PRO A 418 20.87 18.77 45.40
CA PRO A 418 20.24 19.95 45.97
C PRO A 418 18.89 20.27 45.28
N ASP A 419 17.94 20.81 46.04
CA ASP A 419 16.65 21.27 45.52
C ASP A 419 16.83 22.43 44.52
N ARG A 420 16.67 22.12 43.22
CA ARG A 420 16.66 23.10 42.12
C ARG A 420 15.24 23.44 41.66
N LEU A 421 14.31 22.53 41.92
CA LEU A 421 12.91 22.66 41.53
C LEU A 421 12.24 23.88 42.17
N THR A 422 12.46 24.14 43.46
CA THR A 422 11.87 25.30 44.15
C THR A 422 12.29 26.63 43.53
N GLY A 423 13.55 26.75 43.13
CA GLY A 423 14.07 27.96 42.46
C GLY A 423 13.49 28.13 41.06
N PHE A 424 13.35 27.03 40.31
CA PHE A 424 12.79 27.02 38.96
C PHE A 424 11.30 27.43 38.97
N LEU A 425 10.48 26.83 39.86
CA LEU A 425 9.04 27.10 39.94
C LEU A 425 8.70 28.55 40.36
N ARG A 426 9.61 29.23 41.07
CA ARG A 426 9.42 30.62 41.52
C ARG A 426 9.82 31.66 40.48
N GLN A 427 10.54 31.26 39.43
CA GLN A 427 10.92 32.18 38.36
C GLN A 427 9.79 32.27 37.33
N PRO A 428 9.24 33.47 37.04
CA PRO A 428 8.38 33.62 35.88
C PRO A 428 9.17 33.21 34.62
N PRO A 429 8.55 32.49 33.66
CA PRO A 429 9.26 32.03 32.47
C PRO A 429 9.89 33.22 31.75
N VAL A 430 11.22 33.16 31.56
CA VAL A 430 11.94 34.15 30.78
C VAL A 430 11.62 33.88 29.31
N LEU A 431 10.60 34.56 28.79
CA LEU A 431 10.27 34.51 27.37
C LEU A 431 11.40 35.19 26.59
N ASP A 432 12.03 34.48 25.65
CA ASP A 432 13.09 35.07 24.81
C ASP A 432 12.62 36.39 24.17
N THR A 433 13.56 37.31 23.97
CA THR A 433 13.33 38.52 23.18
C THR A 433 12.97 38.17 21.72
N LEU A 434 12.14 39.00 21.09
CA LEU A 434 11.78 38.89 19.67
C LEU A 434 13.04 38.79 18.78
N ASP A 435 13.12 37.73 17.96
CA ASP A 435 14.09 37.64 16.88
C ASP A 435 13.53 38.36 15.64
N GLU A 436 13.70 39.68 15.60
CA GLU A 436 13.18 40.52 14.52
C GLU A 436 13.70 40.08 13.13
N ALA A 437 14.95 39.61 13.06
CA ALA A 437 15.56 39.19 11.80
C ALA A 437 14.91 37.91 11.25
N GLU A 438 14.59 36.95 12.12
CA GLU A 438 13.87 35.74 11.75
C GLU A 438 12.45 36.06 11.26
N LEU A 439 11.70 36.86 12.02
CA LEU A 439 10.32 37.20 11.67
C LEU A 439 10.27 38.01 10.36
N LEU A 440 11.21 38.93 10.13
CA LEU A 440 11.36 39.64 8.85
C LEU A 440 11.64 38.66 7.71
N GLY A 441 12.51 37.68 7.94
CA GLY A 441 12.82 36.62 6.99
C GLY A 441 11.56 35.86 6.57
N TRP A 442 10.78 35.37 7.54
CA TRP A 442 9.52 34.68 7.32
C TRP A 442 8.51 35.55 6.54
N SER A 443 8.33 36.81 6.93
CA SER A 443 7.41 37.73 6.25
C SER A 443 7.77 37.97 4.78
N VAL A 444 9.05 38.07 4.44
CA VAL A 444 9.50 38.21 3.05
C VAL A 444 9.32 36.91 2.27
N GLU A 445 9.60 35.76 2.89
CA GLU A 445 9.49 34.46 2.25
C GLU A 445 8.05 34.07 1.96
N ILE A 446 7.11 34.33 2.88
CA ILE A 446 5.70 33.99 2.65
C ILE A 446 5.10 34.79 1.51
N VAL A 447 5.43 36.09 1.38
CA VAL A 447 4.98 36.90 0.24
C VAL A 447 5.56 36.38 -1.08
N ARG A 448 6.83 35.95 -1.09
CA ARG A 448 7.43 35.32 -2.28
C ARG A 448 6.72 34.01 -2.63
N ALA A 449 6.39 33.19 -1.63
CA ALA A 449 5.67 31.94 -1.81
C ALA A 449 4.23 32.19 -2.32
N ALA A 450 3.52 33.13 -1.73
CA ALA A 450 2.17 33.55 -2.12
C ALA A 450 2.12 34.04 -3.57
N ARG A 451 3.06 34.90 -4.00
CA ARG A 451 3.16 35.34 -5.40
C ARG A 451 3.34 34.17 -6.37
N ARG A 452 4.20 33.20 -6.03
CA ARG A 452 4.37 31.97 -6.85
C ARG A 452 3.10 31.11 -6.85
N GLY A 453 2.34 31.13 -5.76
CA GLY A 453 1.03 30.50 -5.65
C GLY A 453 -0.10 31.22 -6.38
N GLY A 454 0.15 32.38 -6.98
CA GLY A 454 -0.85 33.17 -7.71
C GLY A 454 -1.60 34.20 -6.88
N TYR A 455 -1.26 34.36 -5.59
CA TYR A 455 -1.87 35.37 -4.73
C TYR A 455 -1.31 36.77 -5.06
N PRO A 456 -2.17 37.82 -5.08
CA PRO A 456 -1.75 39.20 -5.26
C PRO A 456 -1.10 39.74 -3.97
N ALA A 457 0.15 39.35 -3.71
CA ALA A 457 0.92 39.76 -2.54
C ALA A 457 2.04 40.76 -2.90
N SER A 458 2.31 41.72 -2.03
CA SER A 458 3.21 42.86 -2.19
C SER A 458 4.17 43.00 -1.00
N THR A 459 5.14 43.92 -1.08
CA THR A 459 6.01 44.20 0.08
C THR A 459 5.22 44.82 1.25
N ALA A 460 4.11 45.50 0.97
CA ALA A 460 3.23 46.02 2.03
C ALA A 460 2.61 44.87 2.83
N ASP A 461 2.27 43.75 2.19
CA ASP A 461 1.75 42.57 2.89
C ASP A 461 2.81 41.92 3.78
N ALA A 462 4.11 41.96 3.41
CA ALA A 462 5.17 41.47 4.28
C ALA A 462 5.30 42.32 5.56
N ILE A 463 5.17 43.65 5.44
CA ILE A 463 5.15 44.56 6.59
C ILE A 463 3.91 44.28 7.45
N ALA A 464 2.74 44.14 6.82
CA ALA A 464 1.49 43.84 7.52
C ALA A 464 1.56 42.49 8.26
N VAL A 465 2.12 41.44 7.65
CA VAL A 465 2.32 40.14 8.31
C VAL A 465 3.26 40.26 9.49
N PHE A 466 4.37 41.00 9.36
CA PHE A 466 5.33 41.22 10.44
C PHE A 466 4.65 41.92 11.64
N GLU A 467 4.00 43.05 11.41
CA GLU A 467 3.32 43.83 12.45
C GLU A 467 2.15 43.05 13.06
N THR A 468 1.33 42.39 12.23
CA THR A 468 0.19 41.59 12.68
C THR A 468 0.64 40.40 13.52
N SER A 469 1.77 39.76 13.20
CA SER A 469 2.32 38.69 14.02
C SER A 469 2.62 39.17 15.44
N ILE A 470 3.25 40.35 15.57
CA ILE A 470 3.56 40.98 16.87
C ILE A 470 2.28 41.36 17.61
N LEU A 471 1.30 41.94 16.92
CA LEU A 471 0.01 42.31 17.51
C LEU A 471 -0.76 41.08 18.02
N LEU A 472 -0.81 40.01 17.23
CA LEU A 472 -1.46 38.75 17.63
C LEU A 472 -0.80 38.14 18.85
N ALA A 473 0.54 38.12 18.89
CA ALA A 473 1.29 37.70 20.08
C ALA A 473 0.91 38.56 21.30
N GLY A 474 0.88 39.88 21.15
CA GLY A 474 0.51 40.80 22.23
C GLY A 474 -0.92 40.61 22.75
N VAL A 475 -1.90 40.42 21.86
CA VAL A 475 -3.31 40.10 22.25
C VAL A 475 -3.39 38.78 23.03
N ARG A 476 -2.50 37.84 22.71
CA ARG A 476 -2.38 36.55 23.39
C ARG A 476 -1.45 36.61 24.61
N ASP A 477 -1.08 37.80 25.06
CA ASP A 477 -0.23 38.07 26.23
C ASP A 477 1.14 37.40 26.12
N ARG A 478 1.73 37.45 24.91
CA ARG A 478 3.04 36.88 24.59
C ARG A 478 4.05 37.96 24.21
N ALA A 479 5.29 37.76 24.64
CA ALA A 479 6.41 38.65 24.34
C ALA A 479 6.93 38.49 22.89
N LYS A 480 6.69 37.36 22.23
CA LYS A 480 7.09 37.10 20.84
C LYS A 480 6.05 36.25 20.09
N PRO A 481 5.92 36.41 18.75
CA PRO A 481 5.08 35.56 17.93
C PRO A 481 5.58 34.11 17.86
N THR A 482 4.65 33.16 17.90
CA THR A 482 4.91 31.76 17.52
C THR A 482 4.80 31.55 16.01
N PRO A 483 5.27 30.40 15.49
CA PRO A 483 4.93 29.96 14.15
C PRO A 483 3.43 30.00 13.81
N TYR A 484 2.57 29.78 14.80
CA TYR A 484 1.12 29.80 14.63
C TYR A 484 0.55 31.24 14.62
N ASP A 485 1.11 32.16 15.43
CA ASP A 485 0.83 33.61 15.31
C ASP A 485 1.18 34.13 13.92
N PHE A 486 2.34 33.71 13.40
CA PHE A 486 2.79 34.07 12.07
C PHE A 486 1.88 33.50 10.98
N GLN A 487 1.45 32.23 11.10
CA GLN A 487 0.49 31.63 10.17
C GLN A 487 -0.83 32.40 10.14
N ASP A 488 -1.36 32.75 11.31
CA ASP A 488 -2.58 33.55 11.42
C ASP A 488 -2.44 34.93 10.77
N ALA A 489 -1.31 35.60 11.02
CA ALA A 489 -1.00 36.87 10.39
C ALA A 489 -0.90 36.72 8.87
N ALA A 490 -0.22 35.69 8.37
CA ALA A 490 -0.08 35.42 6.95
C ALA A 490 -1.43 35.18 6.25
N ILE A 491 -2.28 34.31 6.82
CA ILE A 491 -3.63 34.07 6.30
C ILE A 491 -4.43 35.38 6.30
N THR A 492 -4.43 36.09 7.43
CA THR A 492 -5.20 37.34 7.58
C THR A 492 -4.78 38.43 6.58
N CYS A 493 -3.48 38.59 6.35
CA CYS A 493 -2.97 39.67 5.50
C CYS A 493 -2.97 39.32 4.00
N ILE A 494 -2.78 38.04 3.64
CA ILE A 494 -2.55 37.62 2.25
C ILE A 494 -3.78 36.94 1.63
N GLU A 495 -4.49 36.11 2.39
CA GLU A 495 -5.58 35.28 1.88
C GLU A 495 -6.92 36.01 1.95
N LYS A 496 -7.20 36.81 0.92
CA LYS A 496 -8.50 37.49 0.76
C LYS A 496 -9.56 36.57 0.17
N ASP A 497 -9.18 35.87 -0.89
CA ASP A 497 -9.95 34.83 -1.57
C ASP A 497 -9.01 33.66 -1.88
N ALA A 498 -9.51 32.42 -1.80
CA ALA A 498 -8.75 31.24 -2.20
C ALA A 498 -8.55 31.23 -3.73
N VAL A 499 -7.34 30.92 -4.18
CA VAL A 499 -7.03 30.80 -5.62
C VAL A 499 -7.34 29.37 -6.09
N PRO A 500 -8.34 29.15 -6.97
CA PRO A 500 -8.72 27.79 -7.39
C PRO A 500 -7.55 27.01 -7.99
N GLY A 501 -7.38 25.75 -7.55
CA GLY A 501 -6.32 24.86 -8.03
C GLY A 501 -4.91 25.21 -7.55
N ARG A 502 -4.77 26.12 -6.57
CA ARG A 502 -3.49 26.47 -5.93
C ARG A 502 -3.55 26.17 -4.44
N ARG A 503 -2.36 26.04 -3.83
CA ARG A 503 -2.22 25.82 -2.38
C ARG A 503 -2.62 27.10 -1.64
N ASP A 504 -3.38 26.96 -0.57
CA ASP A 504 -3.77 28.06 0.31
C ASP A 504 -2.56 28.66 1.06
N VAL A 505 -2.74 29.85 1.66
CA VAL A 505 -1.65 30.51 2.37
C VAL A 505 -1.24 29.70 3.60
N ARG A 506 -2.18 29.03 4.26
CA ARG A 506 -1.90 28.10 5.36
C ARG A 506 -0.86 27.06 4.95
N ARG A 507 -1.08 26.36 3.84
CA ARG A 507 -0.18 25.32 3.31
C ARG A 507 1.16 25.90 2.89
N LEU A 508 1.17 27.11 2.33
CA LEU A 508 2.42 27.81 2.00
C LEU A 508 3.24 28.10 3.26
N VAL A 509 2.61 28.52 4.36
CA VAL A 509 3.29 28.73 5.64
C VAL A 509 3.80 27.41 6.22
N GLU A 510 3.02 26.33 6.20
CA GLU A 510 3.46 25.01 6.68
C GLU A 510 4.74 24.53 5.95
N ILE A 511 4.74 24.65 4.62
CA ILE A 511 5.90 24.30 3.79
C ILE A 511 7.10 25.22 4.08
N MET A 512 6.85 26.50 4.33
CA MET A 512 7.90 27.48 4.60
C MET A 512 8.54 27.30 5.98
N MET A 513 7.72 27.14 7.01
CA MET A 513 8.16 27.09 8.41
C MET A 513 8.88 25.80 8.76
N GLY A 514 8.54 24.71 8.06
CA GLY A 514 9.16 23.42 8.29
C GLY A 514 9.85 22.86 7.07
N GLY A 515 9.11 22.76 5.96
CA GLY A 515 9.48 21.97 4.79
C GLY A 515 9.62 20.50 5.18
N ASP A 516 8.93 19.59 4.50
CA ASP A 516 9.03 18.19 4.90
C ASP A 516 10.45 17.65 4.66
N ARG A 517 11.13 17.28 5.74
CA ARG A 517 12.45 16.64 5.67
C ARG A 517 12.25 15.15 5.64
N VAL A 518 12.40 14.61 4.44
CA VAL A 518 12.38 13.17 4.19
C VAL A 518 13.79 12.62 4.40
N GLY A 519 13.92 11.60 5.24
CA GLY A 519 15.16 10.86 5.37
C GLY A 519 15.30 9.79 4.30
N ARG A 520 16.37 9.00 4.40
CA ARG A 520 16.75 8.03 3.39
C ARG A 520 17.43 6.83 4.02
N VAL A 521 17.03 5.64 3.58
CA VAL A 521 17.70 4.40 3.93
C VAL A 521 18.92 4.24 3.01
N GLY A 522 20.07 3.97 3.61
CA GLY A 522 21.30 3.71 2.85
C GLY A 522 21.22 2.41 2.08
N TYR A 523 21.97 2.32 0.98
CA TYR A 523 22.01 1.10 0.18
C TYR A 523 22.41 -0.14 1.01
N ASP A 524 23.37 0.00 1.93
CA ASP A 524 23.84 -1.12 2.76
C ASP A 524 22.80 -1.59 3.78
N ALA A 525 21.89 -0.70 4.20
CA ALA A 525 20.78 -0.99 5.11
C ALA A 525 19.51 -1.50 4.40
N LEU A 526 19.50 -1.57 3.07
CA LEU A 526 18.37 -2.12 2.33
C LEU A 526 18.33 -3.65 2.42
N PRO A 527 17.12 -4.26 2.41
CA PRO A 527 16.99 -5.71 2.26
C PRO A 527 17.69 -6.23 1.00
N PRO A 528 18.19 -7.48 1.00
CA PRO A 528 18.86 -8.08 -0.16
C PRO A 528 18.07 -7.97 -1.47
N LEU A 529 16.75 -8.18 -1.44
CA LEU A 529 15.88 -8.05 -2.60
C LEU A 529 15.87 -6.62 -3.17
N ALA A 530 15.76 -5.62 -2.30
CA ALA A 530 15.77 -4.22 -2.73
C ALA A 530 17.12 -3.82 -3.34
N ARG A 531 18.24 -4.33 -2.81
CA ARG A 531 19.57 -4.16 -3.40
C ARG A 531 19.67 -4.81 -4.78
N ASP A 532 19.24 -6.06 -4.92
CA ASP A 532 19.22 -6.79 -6.20
C ASP A 532 18.46 -6.01 -7.29
N VAL A 533 17.30 -5.44 -6.94
CA VAL A 533 16.52 -4.61 -7.86
C VAL A 533 17.32 -3.39 -8.33
N TYR A 534 17.97 -2.66 -7.41
CA TYR A 534 18.79 -1.51 -7.78
C TYR A 534 20.01 -1.92 -8.63
N ASP A 535 20.65 -3.05 -8.33
CA ASP A 535 21.81 -3.53 -9.07
C ASP A 535 21.46 -3.96 -10.49
N ARG A 536 20.35 -4.68 -10.67
CA ARG A 536 19.86 -5.11 -11.99
C ARG A 536 19.38 -3.96 -12.87
N LEU A 537 18.95 -2.85 -12.26
CA LEU A 537 18.54 -1.63 -12.95
C LEU A 537 19.67 -0.60 -13.11
N ALA A 538 20.86 -0.86 -12.54
CA ALA A 538 22.03 0.02 -12.66
C ALA A 538 22.42 0.36 -14.12
N PRO A 539 22.30 -0.56 -15.11
CA PRO A 539 22.60 -0.26 -16.52
C PRO A 539 21.77 0.89 -17.12
N LEU A 540 20.61 1.23 -16.53
CA LEU A 540 19.81 2.39 -16.97
C LEU A 540 20.53 3.73 -16.74
N GLY A 541 21.55 3.77 -15.88
CA GLY A 541 22.29 5.00 -15.57
C GLY A 541 21.45 6.05 -14.82
N LEU A 542 20.32 5.64 -14.24
CA LEU A 542 19.38 6.52 -13.54
C LEU A 542 19.60 6.46 -12.02
N LYS A 543 19.43 7.60 -11.35
CA LYS A 543 19.45 7.68 -9.88
C LYS A 543 18.10 7.27 -9.29
N LEU A 544 17.76 5.99 -9.39
CA LEU A 544 16.43 5.45 -9.06
C LEU A 544 16.07 5.53 -7.57
N GLN A 545 17.06 5.61 -6.69
CA GLN A 545 16.89 5.81 -5.24
C GLN A 545 16.43 7.24 -4.88
N GLN A 546 16.45 8.17 -5.83
CA GLN A 546 15.96 9.53 -5.59
C GLN A 546 14.45 9.60 -5.82
N ARG A 547 13.75 10.41 -5.01
CA ARG A 547 12.31 10.64 -5.19
C ARG A 547 11.99 11.33 -6.52
N GLY A 548 10.74 11.12 -6.94
CA GLY A 548 10.16 11.67 -8.17
C GLY A 548 10.31 10.74 -9.37
N VAL A 549 9.58 11.05 -10.44
CA VAL A 549 9.58 10.25 -11.67
C VAL A 549 10.90 10.42 -12.43
N ARG A 550 11.44 9.32 -12.94
CA ARG A 550 12.60 9.27 -13.82
C ARG A 550 12.21 8.50 -15.07
N ARG A 551 12.49 9.09 -16.23
CA ARG A 551 12.15 8.46 -17.51
C ARG A 551 13.31 7.59 -17.98
N ALA A 552 13.02 6.34 -18.31
CA ALA A 552 13.95 5.40 -18.91
C ALA A 552 13.54 5.11 -20.36
N LEU A 553 14.52 5.03 -21.25
CA LEU A 553 14.36 4.59 -22.63
C LEU A 553 15.22 3.35 -22.82
N LEU A 554 14.59 2.25 -23.21
CA LEU A 554 15.27 0.97 -23.43
C LEU A 554 15.22 0.68 -24.92
N ASP A 555 16.39 0.65 -25.56
CA ASP A 555 16.56 0.14 -26.92
C ASP A 555 17.30 -1.19 -26.85
N MET A 556 16.55 -2.29 -26.91
CA MET A 556 17.08 -3.65 -26.74
C MET A 556 17.68 -4.24 -28.02
N ASP A 557 17.59 -3.52 -29.15
CA ASP A 557 18.30 -3.85 -30.38
C ASP A 557 19.72 -3.29 -30.32
N ALA A 558 19.84 -2.00 -29.97
CA ALA A 558 21.14 -1.35 -29.81
C ALA A 558 21.90 -1.81 -28.55
N HIS A 559 21.19 -2.12 -27.45
CA HIS A 559 21.77 -2.47 -26.15
C HIS A 559 21.09 -3.73 -25.56
N PRO A 560 21.52 -4.94 -25.99
CA PRO A 560 20.91 -6.21 -25.58
C PRO A 560 20.89 -6.46 -24.05
N GLU A 561 21.82 -5.87 -23.31
CA GLU A 561 21.91 -5.93 -21.85
C GLU A 561 20.68 -5.32 -21.14
N LEU A 562 19.99 -4.37 -21.78
CA LEU A 562 18.79 -3.73 -21.22
C LEU A 562 17.58 -4.67 -21.14
N ARG A 563 17.64 -5.86 -21.76
CA ARG A 563 16.60 -6.89 -21.65
C ARG A 563 16.41 -7.35 -20.20
N ALA A 564 17.49 -7.46 -19.44
CA ALA A 564 17.41 -7.82 -18.02
C ALA A 564 16.71 -6.72 -17.21
N CYS A 565 16.93 -5.45 -17.55
CA CYS A 565 16.21 -4.34 -16.95
C CYS A 565 14.72 -4.39 -17.29
N SER A 566 14.36 -4.64 -18.56
CA SER A 566 12.96 -4.79 -18.99
C SER A 566 12.24 -5.87 -18.18
N ASP A 567 12.85 -7.05 -17.98
CA ASP A 567 12.26 -8.11 -17.15
C ASP A 567 11.94 -7.64 -15.73
N VAL A 568 12.88 -6.97 -15.08
CA VAL A 568 12.68 -6.40 -13.73
C VAL A 568 11.55 -5.38 -13.74
N LEU A 569 11.51 -4.47 -14.70
CA LEU A 569 10.47 -3.43 -14.76
C LEU A 569 9.06 -4.01 -14.94
N TRP A 570 8.92 -5.05 -15.75
CA TRP A 570 7.64 -5.75 -15.93
C TRP A 570 7.19 -6.51 -14.67
N MET A 571 8.12 -7.14 -13.94
CA MET A 571 7.82 -7.76 -12.64
C MET A 571 7.46 -6.71 -11.58
N LEU A 572 8.21 -5.61 -11.50
CA LEU A 572 7.90 -4.51 -10.59
C LEU A 572 6.54 -3.87 -10.90
N ARG A 573 6.16 -3.75 -12.17
CA ARG A 573 4.82 -3.29 -12.56
C ARG A 573 3.71 -4.19 -11.99
N ARG A 574 3.95 -5.50 -11.88
CA ARG A 574 2.99 -6.48 -11.32
C ARG A 574 3.00 -6.50 -9.78
N LEU A 575 4.15 -6.23 -9.15
CA LEU A 575 4.33 -6.37 -7.70
C LEU A 575 4.13 -5.07 -6.90
N MET A 576 4.46 -3.92 -7.49
CA MET A 576 4.54 -2.62 -6.81
C MET A 576 3.27 -1.78 -7.02
N PRO A 577 3.03 -0.75 -6.17
CA PRO A 577 1.92 0.18 -6.35
C PRO A 577 1.89 0.83 -7.73
N HIS A 578 0.67 1.11 -8.22
CA HIS A 578 0.46 1.77 -9.51
C HIS A 578 1.24 3.09 -9.61
N GLY A 579 1.99 3.26 -10.69
CA GLY A 579 2.85 4.42 -10.92
C GLY A 579 4.32 4.24 -10.52
N THR A 580 4.69 3.15 -9.85
CA THR A 580 6.10 2.84 -9.52
C THR A 580 6.92 2.54 -10.77
N ALA A 581 6.42 1.65 -11.63
CA ALA A 581 7.01 1.30 -12.92
C ALA A 581 5.92 1.35 -13.98
N ARG A 582 5.79 2.50 -14.66
CA ARG A 582 4.71 2.76 -15.61
C ARG A 582 5.23 2.75 -17.05
N PRO A 583 4.78 1.84 -17.91
CA PRO A 583 5.14 1.88 -19.33
C PRO A 583 4.41 3.05 -20.01
N ILE A 584 5.15 3.83 -20.78
CA ILE A 584 4.63 4.85 -21.72
C ILE A 584 4.52 4.23 -23.12
N MET A 585 5.55 3.47 -23.50
CA MET A 585 5.65 2.79 -24.78
C MET A 585 6.23 1.41 -24.53
N GLY A 586 5.71 0.42 -25.24
CA GLY A 586 6.08 -0.98 -25.08
C GLY A 586 4.96 -1.78 -24.41
N GLU A 587 4.73 -2.96 -24.95
CA GLU A 587 3.82 -3.97 -24.45
C GLU A 587 4.55 -5.30 -24.27
N ARG A 588 4.09 -6.09 -23.29
CA ARG A 588 4.53 -7.46 -23.04
C ARG A 588 3.31 -8.36 -23.06
N LYS A 589 3.21 -9.18 -24.11
CA LYS A 589 2.13 -10.14 -24.34
C LYS A 589 2.74 -11.50 -24.65
N LEU A 590 1.91 -12.55 -24.66
CA LEU A 590 2.38 -13.88 -24.97
C LEU A 590 2.95 -13.91 -26.40
N GLY A 591 4.20 -14.37 -26.56
CA GLY A 591 4.89 -14.42 -27.86
C GLY A 591 5.36 -13.07 -28.42
N GLU A 592 4.94 -11.94 -27.84
CA GLU A 592 5.28 -10.60 -28.31
C GLU A 592 6.10 -9.85 -27.26
N ARG A 593 7.29 -9.40 -27.67
CA ARG A 593 8.15 -8.53 -26.87
C ARG A 593 8.49 -7.29 -27.67
N SER A 594 8.34 -6.14 -27.02
CA SER A 594 8.73 -4.87 -27.61
C SER A 594 10.24 -4.82 -27.78
N ILE A 595 10.72 -4.26 -28.89
CA ILE A 595 12.16 -4.06 -29.15
C ILE A 595 12.63 -2.76 -28.48
N GLN A 596 11.74 -1.78 -28.38
CA GLN A 596 11.96 -0.53 -27.68
C GLN A 596 10.86 -0.30 -26.65
N GLU A 597 11.25 0.22 -25.48
CA GLU A 597 10.34 0.55 -24.39
C GLU A 597 10.66 1.94 -23.81
N SER A 598 9.63 2.63 -23.32
CA SER A 598 9.77 3.87 -22.56
C SER A 598 9.00 3.73 -21.26
N TRP A 599 9.65 4.12 -20.15
CA TRP A 599 9.11 3.95 -18.81
C TRP A 599 9.20 5.23 -17.99
N ASP A 600 8.20 5.47 -17.14
CA ASP A 600 8.28 6.38 -16.01
C ASP A 600 8.47 5.56 -14.72
N LEU A 601 9.59 5.80 -14.03
CA LEU A 601 10.03 5.05 -12.85
C LEU A 601 10.04 5.96 -11.61
N ALA A 602 9.42 5.51 -10.52
CA ALA A 602 9.31 6.25 -9.26
C ALA A 602 9.70 5.39 -8.05
N LEU A 603 10.78 4.61 -8.16
CA LEU A 603 11.24 3.69 -7.12
C LEU A 603 11.60 4.39 -5.82
N GLY A 604 12.36 5.49 -5.86
CA GLY A 604 12.68 6.26 -4.65
C GLY A 604 11.46 6.89 -3.98
N THR A 605 10.35 7.12 -4.71
CA THR A 605 9.09 7.56 -4.10
C THR A 605 8.40 6.43 -3.34
N HIS A 606 8.47 5.20 -3.86
CA HIS A 606 7.84 3.99 -3.30
C HIS A 606 8.88 3.05 -2.66
N GLU A 607 9.95 3.60 -2.06
CA GLU A 607 11.07 2.83 -1.53
C GLU A 607 10.62 1.91 -0.38
N ARG A 608 9.65 2.35 0.43
CA ARG A 608 9.01 1.50 1.44
C ARG A 608 8.42 0.22 0.84
N SER A 609 7.60 0.33 -0.20
CA SER A 609 6.98 -0.84 -0.80
C SER A 609 8.01 -1.80 -1.38
N LEU A 610 9.15 -1.29 -1.85
CA LEU A 610 10.26 -2.11 -2.33
C LEU A 610 10.99 -2.82 -1.18
N ILE A 611 11.16 -2.15 -0.04
CA ILE A 611 11.71 -2.73 1.19
C ILE A 611 10.77 -3.84 1.70
N GLU A 612 9.46 -3.60 1.70
CA GLU A 612 8.45 -4.56 2.15
C GLU A 612 8.38 -5.82 1.27
N LEU A 613 8.65 -5.73 -0.04
CA LEU A 613 8.82 -6.93 -0.87
C LEU A 613 9.96 -7.82 -0.36
N GLY A 614 11.02 -7.23 0.22
CA GLY A 614 12.12 -7.96 0.84
C GLY A 614 11.70 -8.78 2.07
N TYR A 615 10.52 -8.50 2.64
CA TYR A 615 9.95 -9.32 3.71
C TYR A 615 9.22 -10.57 3.19
N GLU A 616 8.75 -10.54 1.95
CA GLU A 616 8.04 -11.68 1.35
C GLU A 616 9.02 -12.73 0.78
N GLY A 617 10.20 -12.32 0.33
CA GLY A 617 11.18 -13.23 -0.26
C GLY A 617 12.54 -12.60 -0.53
N VAL A 618 13.50 -13.43 -0.97
CA VAL A 618 14.88 -12.99 -1.22
C VAL A 618 15.12 -12.47 -2.64
N SER A 619 14.19 -12.73 -3.57
CA SER A 619 14.23 -12.25 -4.98
C SER A 619 12.83 -11.85 -5.46
N ILE A 620 12.76 -10.93 -6.42
CA ILE A 620 11.48 -10.47 -7.01
C ILE A 620 10.74 -11.62 -7.71
N GLU A 621 11.48 -12.56 -8.31
CA GLU A 621 10.92 -13.75 -8.96
C GLU A 621 10.21 -14.65 -7.94
N GLN A 622 10.84 -14.90 -6.79
CA GLN A 622 10.24 -15.70 -5.73
C GLN A 622 8.97 -15.05 -5.15
N VAL A 623 9.00 -13.74 -4.91
CA VAL A 623 7.82 -13.01 -4.40
C VAL A 623 6.67 -13.08 -5.40
N LEU A 624 6.97 -12.90 -6.69
CA LEU A 624 5.96 -13.05 -7.74
C LEU A 624 5.41 -14.49 -7.79
N GLU A 625 6.27 -15.51 -7.76
CA GLU A 625 5.82 -16.90 -7.72
C GLU A 625 4.88 -17.18 -6.52
N GLN A 626 5.25 -16.72 -5.32
CA GLN A 626 4.43 -16.92 -4.13
C GLN A 626 3.07 -16.22 -4.22
N ARG A 627 3.03 -14.98 -4.73
CA ARG A 627 1.77 -14.25 -4.93
C ARG A 627 0.88 -14.93 -5.96
N LEU A 628 1.44 -15.39 -7.08
CA LEU A 628 0.70 -16.14 -8.10
C LEU A 628 0.14 -17.46 -7.54
N ARG A 629 0.92 -18.20 -6.73
CA ARG A 629 0.43 -19.40 -6.02
C ARG A 629 -0.72 -19.06 -5.08
N ARG A 630 -0.59 -18.00 -4.27
CA ARG A 630 -1.63 -17.58 -3.33
C ARG A 630 -2.92 -17.17 -4.04
N GLU A 631 -2.82 -16.46 -5.17
CA GLU A 631 -3.97 -16.11 -6.02
C GLU A 631 -4.63 -17.35 -6.63
N ALA A 632 -3.84 -18.32 -7.11
CA ALA A 632 -4.34 -19.51 -7.78
C ALA A 632 -4.97 -20.56 -6.84
N TYR A 633 -4.40 -20.77 -5.64
CA TYR A 633 -4.87 -21.76 -4.66
C TYR A 633 -5.80 -21.16 -3.59
N GLY A 634 -6.19 -19.90 -3.74
CA GLY A 634 -7.09 -19.22 -2.80
C GLY A 634 -8.52 -19.81 -2.81
N PRO A 635 -9.29 -19.69 -1.72
CA PRO A 635 -10.63 -20.28 -1.61
C PRO A 635 -11.66 -19.68 -2.58
N ARG A 636 -11.38 -18.50 -3.15
CA ARG A 636 -12.21 -17.80 -4.14
C ARG A 636 -11.60 -17.82 -5.55
N ALA A 637 -10.59 -18.66 -5.78
CA ALA A 637 -9.95 -18.76 -7.08
C ALA A 637 -10.94 -19.30 -8.13
N THR A 638 -10.99 -18.63 -9.28
CA THR A 638 -11.76 -19.06 -10.46
C THR A 638 -10.80 -19.60 -11.51
N THR A 639 -11.28 -20.43 -12.44
CA THR A 639 -10.46 -20.96 -13.54
C THR A 639 -9.83 -19.82 -14.34
N ALA A 640 -10.60 -18.75 -14.58
CA ALA A 640 -10.12 -17.54 -15.22
C ALA A 640 -8.95 -16.89 -14.46
N GLY A 641 -9.03 -16.81 -13.13
CA GLY A 641 -7.97 -16.29 -12.27
C GLY A 641 -6.72 -17.17 -12.28
N VAL A 642 -6.87 -18.49 -12.24
CA VAL A 642 -5.73 -19.41 -12.33
C VAL A 642 -5.06 -19.33 -13.69
N LEU A 643 -5.83 -19.28 -14.79
CA LEU A 643 -5.26 -19.08 -16.13
C LEU A 643 -4.57 -17.73 -16.26
N ALA A 644 -5.04 -16.68 -15.58
CA ALA A 644 -4.33 -15.41 -15.51
C ALA A 644 -2.96 -15.55 -14.83
N ALA A 645 -2.89 -16.33 -13.74
CA ALA A 645 -1.63 -16.62 -13.07
C ALA A 645 -0.67 -17.46 -13.93
N VAL A 646 -1.20 -18.39 -14.75
CA VAL A 646 -0.41 -19.14 -15.75
C VAL A 646 0.17 -18.18 -16.80
N GLU A 647 -0.63 -17.25 -17.33
CA GLU A 647 -0.15 -16.23 -18.27
C GLU A 647 0.94 -15.36 -17.64
N ASP A 648 0.73 -14.85 -16.43
CA ASP A 648 1.72 -14.03 -15.71
C ASP A 648 3.02 -14.81 -15.43
N ALA A 649 2.92 -16.07 -15.01
CA ALA A 649 4.09 -16.94 -14.82
C ALA A 649 4.88 -17.12 -16.12
N THR A 650 4.18 -17.34 -17.23
CA THR A 650 4.77 -17.50 -18.57
C THR A 650 5.42 -16.19 -19.04
N LEU A 651 4.79 -15.04 -18.79
CA LEU A 651 5.28 -13.74 -19.21
C LEU A 651 6.51 -13.28 -18.42
N TYR A 652 6.52 -13.48 -17.10
CA TYR A 652 7.48 -12.82 -16.21
C TYR A 652 8.59 -13.75 -15.68
N LEU A 653 8.28 -14.99 -15.33
CA LEU A 653 9.20 -15.86 -14.58
C LEU A 653 10.07 -16.76 -15.47
N ARG A 654 9.85 -16.76 -16.79
CA ARG A 654 10.65 -17.50 -17.80
C ARG A 654 10.80 -19.02 -17.55
N GLY A 655 10.11 -19.59 -16.57
CA GLY A 655 10.16 -21.00 -16.20
C GLY A 655 8.82 -21.69 -16.42
N GLY A 656 8.81 -22.75 -17.24
CA GLY A 656 7.59 -23.52 -17.56
C GLY A 656 7.01 -24.28 -16.36
N ARG A 657 7.85 -24.67 -15.39
CA ARG A 657 7.41 -25.51 -14.25
C ARG A 657 6.25 -24.91 -13.44
N LEU A 658 6.30 -23.62 -13.11
CA LEU A 658 5.21 -22.99 -12.36
C LEU A 658 3.96 -22.86 -13.23
N ALA A 659 4.12 -22.47 -14.50
CA ALA A 659 3.00 -22.40 -15.45
C ALA A 659 2.32 -23.77 -15.63
N ASP A 660 3.10 -24.86 -15.68
CA ASP A 660 2.59 -26.23 -15.76
C ASP A 660 1.86 -26.66 -14.50
N GLU A 661 2.41 -26.33 -13.33
CA GLU A 661 1.78 -26.63 -12.04
C GLU A 661 0.44 -25.89 -11.88
N LEU A 662 0.43 -24.58 -12.15
CA LEU A 662 -0.78 -23.75 -12.09
C LEU A 662 -1.78 -24.17 -13.16
N GLY A 663 -1.32 -24.54 -14.35
CA GLY A 663 -2.15 -25.07 -15.43
C GLY A 663 -2.82 -26.39 -15.07
N ALA A 664 -2.10 -27.30 -14.40
CA ALA A 664 -2.69 -28.51 -13.85
C ALA A 664 -3.72 -28.21 -12.74
N HIS A 665 -3.48 -27.19 -11.91
CA HIS A 665 -4.46 -26.75 -10.91
C HIS A 665 -5.73 -26.14 -11.53
N ALA A 666 -5.59 -25.42 -12.66
CA ALA A 666 -6.73 -24.86 -13.38
C ALA A 666 -7.76 -25.94 -13.79
N LEU A 667 -7.31 -27.17 -14.05
CA LEU A 667 -8.19 -28.33 -14.30
C LEU A 667 -9.09 -28.65 -13.11
N VAL A 668 -8.51 -28.61 -11.91
CA VAL A 668 -9.20 -28.93 -10.66
C VAL A 668 -10.25 -27.86 -10.38
N VAL A 669 -9.90 -26.59 -10.56
CA VAL A 669 -10.83 -25.46 -10.39
C VAL A 669 -11.96 -25.53 -11.41
N LEU A 670 -11.66 -25.77 -12.70
CA LEU A 670 -12.67 -25.90 -13.74
C LEU A 670 -13.67 -27.03 -13.47
N ALA A 671 -13.19 -28.18 -13.00
CA ALA A 671 -14.06 -29.30 -12.65
C ALA A 671 -15.03 -28.99 -11.50
N GLY A 672 -14.68 -28.05 -10.62
CA GLY A 672 -15.49 -27.60 -9.50
C GLY A 672 -16.46 -26.46 -9.83
N GLU A 673 -16.22 -25.70 -10.90
CA GLU A 673 -17.08 -24.60 -11.33
C GLU A 673 -18.45 -25.12 -11.77
N ARG A 674 -19.52 -24.45 -11.35
CA ARG A 674 -20.90 -24.81 -11.72
C ARG A 674 -21.62 -23.72 -12.49
N THR A 675 -21.05 -22.52 -12.51
CA THR A 675 -21.58 -21.36 -13.22
C THR A 675 -20.76 -21.10 -14.48
N VAL A 676 -21.31 -20.28 -15.37
CA VAL A 676 -20.68 -19.94 -16.66
C VAL A 676 -20.00 -18.58 -16.62
N ASP A 677 -19.85 -18.00 -15.42
CA ASP A 677 -19.44 -16.60 -15.25
C ASP A 677 -18.05 -16.33 -15.82
N GLY A 678 -17.13 -17.25 -15.59
CA GLY A 678 -15.75 -17.17 -16.07
C GLY A 678 -15.56 -17.54 -17.54
N ALA A 679 -16.57 -18.06 -18.23
CA ALA A 679 -16.40 -18.65 -19.58
C ALA A 679 -15.79 -17.71 -20.63
N PRO A 680 -16.18 -16.41 -20.72
CA PRO A 680 -15.54 -15.47 -21.64
C PRO A 680 -14.03 -15.32 -21.41
N GLU A 681 -13.63 -15.22 -20.15
CA GLU A 681 -12.23 -15.00 -19.79
C GLU A 681 -11.40 -16.28 -19.91
N VAL A 682 -11.97 -17.43 -19.55
CA VAL A 682 -11.37 -18.76 -19.78
C VAL A 682 -11.12 -18.97 -21.28
N LEU A 683 -12.12 -18.68 -22.13
CA LEU A 683 -11.97 -18.78 -23.59
C LEU A 683 -10.83 -17.89 -24.11
N ARG A 684 -10.84 -16.62 -23.72
CA ARG A 684 -9.86 -15.63 -24.18
C ARG A 684 -8.44 -16.03 -23.82
N ARG A 685 -8.21 -16.42 -22.56
CA ARG A 685 -6.90 -16.81 -22.05
C ARG A 685 -6.42 -18.14 -22.62
N MET A 686 -7.29 -19.14 -22.66
CA MET A 686 -6.93 -20.45 -23.21
C MET A 686 -6.59 -20.37 -24.71
N ARG A 687 -7.32 -19.56 -25.49
CA ARG A 687 -6.97 -19.29 -26.89
C ARG A 687 -5.59 -18.63 -27.02
N GLY A 688 -5.30 -17.63 -26.18
CA GLY A 688 -4.01 -16.95 -26.14
C GLY A 688 -2.85 -17.88 -25.80
N LEU A 689 -2.99 -18.66 -24.72
CA LEU A 689 -2.02 -19.66 -24.28
C LEU A 689 -1.80 -20.75 -25.33
N LEU A 690 -2.87 -21.27 -25.93
CA LEU A 690 -2.75 -22.31 -26.97
C LEU A 690 -2.03 -21.77 -28.22
N ALA A 691 -2.34 -20.56 -28.65
CA ALA A 691 -1.66 -19.91 -29.77
C ALA A 691 -0.16 -19.71 -29.47
N TYR A 692 0.16 -19.32 -28.24
CA TYR A 692 1.53 -19.19 -27.76
C TYR A 692 2.27 -20.54 -27.78
N TYR A 693 1.77 -21.57 -27.09
CA TYR A 693 2.47 -22.86 -27.00
C TYR A 693 2.64 -23.55 -28.36
N ARG A 694 1.68 -23.41 -29.28
CA ARG A 694 1.81 -23.94 -30.65
C ARG A 694 2.93 -23.31 -31.47
N THR A 695 3.32 -22.07 -31.14
CA THR A 695 4.37 -21.34 -31.86
C THR A 695 5.70 -21.37 -31.12
N ALA A 696 5.67 -21.40 -29.78
CA ALA A 696 6.84 -21.32 -28.93
C ALA A 696 7.47 -22.68 -28.62
N GLU A 697 6.69 -23.76 -28.58
CA GLU A 697 7.16 -25.09 -28.16
C GLU A 697 6.90 -26.17 -29.23
N PRO A 698 7.77 -27.18 -29.34
CA PRO A 698 7.60 -28.26 -30.31
C PRO A 698 6.46 -29.23 -29.95
N VAL A 699 6.09 -29.32 -28.67
CA VAL A 699 5.03 -30.19 -28.15
C VAL A 699 4.19 -29.38 -27.17
N LEU A 700 2.87 -29.61 -27.15
CA LEU A 700 1.99 -28.93 -26.21
C LEU A 700 2.24 -29.41 -24.77
N PRO A 701 2.17 -28.52 -23.77
CA PRO A 701 2.23 -28.92 -22.38
C PRO A 701 1.11 -29.91 -22.02
N PRO A 702 1.37 -30.97 -21.22
CA PRO A 702 0.37 -31.99 -20.88
C PRO A 702 -0.89 -31.43 -20.19
N TRP A 703 -0.74 -30.34 -19.43
CA TRP A 703 -1.87 -29.70 -18.78
C TRP A 703 -2.80 -29.01 -19.79
N VAL A 704 -2.28 -28.47 -20.90
CA VAL A 704 -3.08 -27.84 -21.98
C VAL A 704 -3.97 -28.87 -22.65
N GLU A 705 -3.40 -30.03 -23.00
CA GLU A 705 -4.16 -31.15 -23.58
C GLU A 705 -5.24 -31.62 -22.62
N SER A 706 -4.88 -31.80 -21.34
CA SER A 706 -5.82 -32.18 -20.29
C SER A 706 -6.92 -31.12 -20.09
N PHE A 707 -6.59 -29.84 -20.23
CA PHE A 707 -7.54 -28.72 -20.03
C PHE A 707 -8.54 -28.64 -21.16
N VAL A 708 -8.08 -28.80 -22.40
CA VAL A 708 -8.96 -28.84 -23.55
C VAL A 708 -9.90 -30.04 -23.46
N LYS A 709 -9.39 -31.23 -23.10
CA LYS A 709 -10.21 -32.44 -22.94
C LYS A 709 -11.25 -32.29 -21.82
N ALA A 710 -10.82 -31.86 -20.63
CA ALA A 710 -11.71 -31.69 -19.48
C ALA A 710 -12.71 -30.56 -19.71
N GLY A 711 -12.26 -29.42 -20.24
CA GLY A 711 -13.12 -28.27 -20.54
C GLY A 711 -14.15 -28.55 -21.62
N TYR A 712 -13.80 -29.34 -22.64
CA TYR A 712 -14.75 -29.76 -23.67
C TYR A 712 -15.90 -30.60 -23.07
N ALA A 713 -15.57 -31.61 -22.26
CA ALA A 713 -16.58 -32.43 -21.58
C ALA A 713 -17.39 -31.63 -20.55
N HIS A 714 -16.72 -30.76 -19.80
CA HIS A 714 -17.34 -29.91 -18.79
C HIS A 714 -18.36 -28.93 -19.40
N TYR A 715 -17.96 -28.16 -20.43
CA TYR A 715 -18.88 -27.23 -21.07
C TYR A 715 -19.97 -27.94 -21.88
N CYS A 716 -19.73 -29.11 -22.48
CA CYS A 716 -20.82 -29.91 -23.07
C CYS A 716 -21.88 -30.27 -22.01
N THR A 717 -21.46 -30.58 -20.78
CA THR A 717 -22.36 -30.94 -19.68
C THR A 717 -23.16 -29.73 -19.19
N LEU A 718 -22.53 -28.55 -19.08
CA LEU A 718 -23.19 -27.33 -18.59
C LEU A 718 -24.07 -26.64 -19.65
N LEU A 719 -23.79 -26.84 -20.94
CA LEU A 719 -24.41 -26.08 -22.02
C LEU A 719 -25.95 -26.09 -21.99
N PRO A 720 -26.65 -27.23 -21.84
CA PRO A 720 -28.12 -27.22 -21.82
C PRO A 720 -28.70 -26.39 -20.68
N MET A 721 -28.07 -26.44 -19.51
CA MET A 721 -28.49 -25.67 -18.33
C MET A 721 -28.24 -24.17 -18.54
N ALA A 722 -27.07 -23.81 -19.08
CA ALA A 722 -26.70 -22.43 -19.35
C ALA A 722 -27.64 -21.73 -20.35
N PHE A 723 -28.24 -22.49 -21.28
CA PHE A 723 -29.24 -21.96 -22.21
C PHE A 723 -30.59 -21.62 -21.55
N THR A 724 -30.87 -22.15 -20.36
CA THR A 724 -32.12 -21.92 -19.60
C THR A 724 -31.93 -21.12 -18.33
N ASP A 725 -30.70 -20.95 -17.87
CA ASP A 725 -30.35 -20.22 -16.66
C ASP A 725 -30.61 -18.72 -16.84
N GLU A 726 -31.46 -18.11 -16.02
CA GLU A 726 -31.78 -16.68 -16.11
C GLU A 726 -30.61 -15.77 -15.72
N ASP A 727 -29.69 -16.26 -14.88
CA ASP A 727 -28.53 -15.49 -14.41
C ASP A 727 -27.38 -15.49 -15.43
N ALA A 728 -27.36 -16.45 -16.37
CA ALA A 728 -26.32 -16.56 -17.40
C ALA A 728 -26.54 -15.57 -18.56
N THR A 729 -25.60 -14.66 -18.79
CA THR A 729 -25.66 -13.74 -19.94
C THR A 729 -25.47 -14.47 -21.27
N VAL A 730 -26.06 -13.94 -22.34
CA VAL A 730 -25.91 -14.47 -23.71
C VAL A 730 -24.44 -14.51 -24.16
N GLY A 731 -23.64 -13.52 -23.72
CA GLY A 731 -22.21 -13.47 -23.99
C GLY A 731 -21.43 -14.62 -23.35
N GLN A 732 -21.79 -15.03 -22.13
CA GLN A 732 -21.19 -16.18 -21.46
C GLN A 732 -21.52 -17.50 -22.19
N VAL A 733 -22.77 -17.71 -22.58
CA VAL A 733 -23.18 -18.90 -23.36
C VAL A 733 -22.48 -18.92 -24.73
N ALA A 734 -22.36 -17.76 -25.38
CA ALA A 734 -21.64 -17.64 -26.65
C ALA A 734 -20.13 -17.95 -26.49
N ALA A 735 -19.52 -17.57 -25.37
CA ALA A 735 -18.14 -17.92 -25.06
C ALA A 735 -17.96 -19.43 -24.80
N MET A 736 -18.90 -20.11 -24.14
CA MET A 736 -18.85 -21.57 -24.00
C MET A 736 -18.87 -22.26 -25.35
N LEU A 737 -19.81 -21.88 -26.23
CA LEU A 737 -19.85 -22.39 -27.61
C LEU A 737 -18.55 -22.04 -28.36
N GLY A 738 -17.99 -20.86 -28.12
CA GLY A 738 -16.73 -20.43 -28.72
C GLY A 738 -15.54 -21.28 -28.25
N PHE A 739 -15.55 -21.74 -27.00
CA PHE A 739 -14.59 -22.73 -26.51
C PHE A 739 -14.79 -24.06 -27.19
N LEU A 740 -16.01 -24.59 -27.19
CA LEU A 740 -16.35 -25.90 -27.74
C LEU A 740 -15.98 -26.01 -29.22
N PHE A 741 -16.42 -25.07 -30.06
CA PHE A 741 -16.09 -25.06 -31.49
C PHE A 741 -14.63 -24.70 -31.76
N GLY A 742 -14.07 -23.76 -30.99
CA GLY A 742 -12.68 -23.33 -31.18
C GLY A 742 -11.64 -24.40 -30.81
N MET A 743 -11.97 -25.27 -29.86
CA MET A 743 -11.09 -26.34 -29.37
C MET A 743 -11.45 -27.72 -29.92
N GLU A 744 -12.52 -27.84 -30.71
CA GLU A 744 -13.08 -29.12 -31.19
C GLU A 744 -12.03 -30.02 -31.84
N SER A 745 -11.29 -29.51 -32.84
CA SER A 745 -10.29 -30.30 -33.56
C SER A 745 -9.23 -30.90 -32.63
N LEU A 746 -8.78 -30.12 -31.64
CA LEU A 746 -7.80 -30.60 -30.66
C LEU A 746 -8.46 -31.59 -29.68
N ALA A 747 -9.66 -31.29 -29.18
CA ALA A 747 -10.40 -32.19 -28.29
C ALA A 747 -10.65 -33.57 -28.92
N LEU A 748 -11.06 -33.62 -30.19
CA LEU A 748 -11.27 -34.87 -30.93
C LEU A 748 -9.97 -35.66 -31.08
N SER A 749 -8.84 -35.00 -31.35
CA SER A 749 -7.53 -35.66 -31.41
C SER A 749 -7.10 -36.29 -30.06
N LEU A 750 -7.62 -35.77 -28.95
CA LEU A 750 -7.37 -36.25 -27.58
C LEU A 750 -8.41 -37.28 -27.10
N GLY A 751 -9.29 -37.72 -28.01
CA GLY A 751 -10.30 -38.75 -27.78
C GLY A 751 -11.63 -38.26 -27.20
N CYS A 752 -11.97 -36.97 -27.33
CA CYS A 752 -13.34 -36.50 -27.10
C CYS A 752 -14.26 -36.95 -28.23
N ASP A 753 -15.56 -37.07 -27.94
CA ASP A 753 -16.56 -37.47 -28.92
C ASP A 753 -17.45 -36.28 -29.31
N ARG A 754 -17.52 -35.99 -30.62
CA ARG A 754 -18.36 -34.93 -31.19
C ARG A 754 -19.84 -35.14 -30.85
N ALA A 755 -20.28 -36.38 -30.68
CA ALA A 755 -21.66 -36.68 -30.32
C ALA A 755 -22.08 -36.04 -28.98
N GLN A 756 -21.13 -35.81 -28.06
CA GLN A 756 -21.41 -35.13 -26.78
C GLN A 756 -21.87 -33.68 -27.01
N LEU A 757 -21.19 -32.97 -27.92
CA LEU A 757 -21.54 -31.61 -28.28
C LEU A 757 -22.87 -31.55 -29.04
N GLU A 758 -23.08 -32.45 -30.00
CA GLU A 758 -24.33 -32.53 -30.76
C GLU A 758 -25.54 -32.79 -29.84
N LEU A 759 -25.40 -33.72 -28.88
CA LEU A 759 -26.41 -33.99 -27.88
C LEU A 759 -26.65 -32.79 -26.96
N ALA A 760 -25.59 -32.12 -26.50
CA ALA A 760 -25.72 -30.93 -25.66
C ALA A 760 -26.49 -29.81 -26.38
N VAL A 761 -26.14 -29.51 -27.64
CA VAL A 761 -26.87 -28.51 -28.45
C VAL A 761 -28.31 -28.96 -28.74
N ALA A 762 -28.56 -30.25 -28.96
CA ALA A 762 -29.91 -30.76 -29.16
C ALA A 762 -30.79 -30.66 -27.89
N GLN A 763 -30.19 -30.79 -26.70
CA GLN A 763 -30.88 -30.71 -25.41
C GLN A 763 -31.13 -29.27 -24.94
N SER A 764 -30.37 -28.29 -25.43
CA SER A 764 -30.58 -26.87 -25.12
C SER A 764 -31.95 -26.36 -25.59
N ARG A 765 -32.73 -25.80 -24.65
CA ARG A 765 -34.08 -25.25 -24.90
C ARG A 765 -34.23 -23.82 -24.35
N PRO A 766 -33.70 -22.80 -25.05
CA PRO A 766 -33.82 -21.42 -24.61
C PRO A 766 -35.29 -20.96 -24.58
N THR A 767 -35.60 -20.09 -23.62
CA THR A 767 -36.92 -19.46 -23.47
C THR A 767 -36.94 -18.03 -24.02
N ASP A 768 -35.77 -17.41 -24.18
CA ASP A 768 -35.60 -16.04 -24.66
C ASP A 768 -35.13 -15.95 -26.13
N PRO A 769 -35.44 -14.83 -26.82
CA PRO A 769 -35.03 -14.59 -28.20
C PRO A 769 -33.52 -14.61 -28.46
N GLU A 770 -32.71 -13.99 -27.59
CA GLU A 770 -31.27 -13.88 -27.77
C GLU A 770 -30.60 -15.26 -27.82
N ARG A 771 -30.89 -16.10 -26.82
CA ARG A 771 -30.35 -17.46 -26.74
C ARG A 771 -30.93 -18.37 -27.82
N THR A 772 -32.16 -18.11 -28.27
CA THR A 772 -32.74 -18.82 -29.42
C THR A 772 -31.95 -18.57 -30.70
N ALA A 773 -31.57 -17.31 -30.98
CA ALA A 773 -30.72 -16.97 -32.12
C ALA A 773 -29.33 -17.63 -32.00
N LEU A 774 -28.74 -17.61 -30.80
CA LEU A 774 -27.45 -18.26 -30.53
C LEU A 774 -27.51 -19.78 -30.76
N LEU A 775 -28.60 -20.44 -30.32
CA LEU A 775 -28.82 -21.86 -30.56
C LEU A 775 -28.95 -22.19 -32.04
N TRP A 776 -29.65 -21.35 -32.82
CA TRP A 776 -29.75 -21.55 -34.27
C TRP A 776 -28.38 -21.44 -34.94
N ALA A 777 -27.57 -20.45 -34.56
CA ALA A 777 -26.20 -20.34 -35.06
C ALA A 777 -25.35 -21.57 -34.72
N ALA A 778 -25.45 -22.08 -33.49
CA ALA A 778 -24.77 -23.32 -33.08
C ALA A 778 -25.22 -24.53 -33.92
N ARG A 779 -26.51 -24.63 -34.24
CA ARG A 779 -27.03 -25.70 -35.12
C ARG A 779 -26.54 -25.56 -36.57
N VAL A 780 -26.37 -24.34 -37.07
CA VAL A 780 -25.74 -24.12 -38.38
C VAL A 780 -24.29 -24.60 -38.36
N GLN A 781 -23.53 -24.26 -37.33
CA GLN A 781 -22.13 -24.70 -37.19
C GLN A 781 -21.99 -26.23 -37.12
N LEU A 782 -22.97 -26.92 -36.52
CA LEU A 782 -23.02 -28.39 -36.44
C LEU A 782 -23.62 -29.07 -37.68
N GLY A 783 -24.18 -28.32 -38.63
CA GLY A 783 -24.85 -28.87 -39.82
C GLY A 783 -26.27 -29.39 -39.57
N ALA A 784 -26.85 -29.14 -38.39
CA ALA A 784 -28.23 -29.51 -38.04
C ALA A 784 -29.29 -28.50 -38.52
N LEU A 785 -28.85 -27.34 -39.03
CA LEU A 785 -29.68 -26.32 -39.66
C LEU A 785 -28.90 -25.74 -40.84
N SER A 786 -29.50 -25.65 -42.02
CA SER A 786 -28.86 -25.00 -43.17
C SER A 786 -28.90 -23.47 -43.03
N ARG A 787 -27.98 -22.78 -43.71
CA ARG A 787 -27.99 -21.31 -43.80
C ARG A 787 -29.27 -20.80 -44.48
N GLY A 788 -29.79 -21.55 -45.44
CA GLY A 788 -31.07 -21.25 -46.11
C GLY A 788 -32.25 -21.25 -45.14
N GLU A 789 -32.37 -22.31 -44.34
CA GLU A 789 -33.41 -22.42 -43.32
C GLU A 789 -33.26 -21.34 -42.22
N LEU A 790 -32.02 -20.97 -41.85
CA LEU A 790 -31.79 -19.86 -40.93
C LEU A 790 -32.33 -18.54 -41.50
N ARG A 791 -32.02 -18.23 -42.78
CA ARG A 791 -32.53 -17.04 -43.46
C ARG A 791 -34.06 -17.04 -43.53
N GLU A 792 -34.66 -18.20 -43.82
CA GLU A 792 -36.12 -18.35 -43.86
C GLU A 792 -36.74 -18.05 -42.49
N ARG A 793 -36.17 -18.58 -41.39
CA ARG A 793 -36.63 -18.29 -40.03
C ARG A 793 -36.53 -16.80 -39.69
N CYS A 794 -35.43 -16.13 -40.06
CA CYS A 794 -35.30 -14.68 -39.89
C CYS A 794 -36.38 -13.92 -40.69
N ALA A 795 -36.66 -14.33 -41.92
CA ALA A 795 -37.70 -13.73 -42.76
C ALA A 795 -39.10 -13.95 -42.17
N GLN A 796 -39.40 -15.14 -41.64
CA GLN A 796 -40.67 -15.46 -40.97
C GLN A 796 -40.86 -14.62 -39.69
N LEU A 797 -39.80 -14.40 -38.89
CA LEU A 797 -39.85 -13.53 -37.72
C LEU A 797 -40.17 -12.07 -38.10
N LEU A 798 -39.55 -11.56 -39.16
CA LEU A 798 -39.84 -10.21 -39.67
C LEU A 798 -41.26 -10.07 -40.26
N ALA A 799 -41.79 -11.15 -40.85
CA ALA A 799 -43.13 -11.17 -41.43
C ALA A 799 -44.25 -11.30 -40.38
N ASN A 800 -43.94 -11.74 -39.15
CA ASN A 800 -44.91 -11.93 -38.08
C ASN A 800 -45.01 -10.67 -37.19
N PRO A 801 -46.12 -9.91 -37.22
CA PRO A 801 -46.27 -8.69 -36.44
C PRO A 801 -46.11 -8.86 -34.93
N MET A 802 -46.40 -10.06 -34.40
CA MET A 802 -46.26 -10.37 -32.97
C MET A 802 -44.80 -10.61 -32.54
N ALA A 803 -43.93 -11.00 -33.48
CA ALA A 803 -42.51 -11.27 -33.21
C ALA A 803 -41.62 -10.04 -33.44
N VAL A 804 -42.06 -9.09 -34.27
CA VAL A 804 -41.32 -7.86 -34.60
C VAL A 804 -40.82 -7.10 -33.35
N PRO A 805 -41.62 -6.88 -32.27
CA PRO A 805 -41.11 -6.19 -31.08
C PRO A 805 -39.92 -6.88 -30.39
N ALA A 806 -39.81 -8.20 -30.52
CA ALA A 806 -38.70 -9.00 -29.96
C ALA A 806 -37.52 -9.17 -30.93
N TYR A 807 -37.64 -8.75 -32.19
CA TYR A 807 -36.61 -8.93 -33.23
C TYR A 807 -35.23 -8.32 -32.88
N PRO A 808 -35.11 -7.14 -32.23
CA PRO A 808 -33.82 -6.62 -31.79
C PRO A 808 -33.06 -7.56 -30.85
N ARG A 809 -33.79 -8.34 -30.05
CA ARG A 809 -33.21 -9.33 -29.14
C ARG A 809 -32.64 -10.53 -29.93
N TYR A 810 -33.32 -11.00 -30.97
CA TYR A 810 -32.73 -12.00 -31.90
C TYR A 810 -31.47 -11.47 -32.58
N LEU A 811 -31.46 -10.20 -33.04
CA LEU A 811 -30.27 -9.58 -33.63
C LEU A 811 -29.11 -9.51 -32.62
N SER A 812 -29.37 -9.15 -31.37
CA SER A 812 -28.39 -9.18 -30.29
C SER A 812 -27.76 -10.58 -30.13
N GLY A 813 -28.60 -11.62 -30.08
CA GLY A 813 -28.13 -13.01 -30.02
C GLY A 813 -27.27 -13.42 -31.22
N PHE A 814 -27.63 -13.01 -32.43
CA PHE A 814 -26.83 -13.25 -33.63
C PHE A 814 -25.48 -12.52 -33.62
N VAL A 815 -25.42 -11.30 -33.09
CA VAL A 815 -24.16 -10.57 -32.92
C VAL A 815 -23.25 -11.35 -31.96
N HIS A 816 -23.77 -11.80 -30.81
CA HIS A 816 -23.00 -12.65 -29.89
C HIS A 816 -22.57 -13.98 -30.51
N ALA A 817 -23.40 -14.55 -31.40
CA ALA A 817 -23.09 -15.79 -32.10
C ALA A 817 -21.87 -15.70 -33.05
N LEU A 818 -21.38 -14.50 -33.37
CA LEU A 818 -20.16 -14.33 -34.14
C LEU A 818 -18.89 -14.73 -33.37
N VAL A 819 -18.95 -14.82 -32.03
CA VAL A 819 -17.85 -15.36 -31.20
C VAL A 819 -17.61 -16.86 -31.48
N PRO A 820 -18.65 -17.72 -31.43
CA PRO A 820 -18.53 -19.12 -31.82
C PRO A 820 -18.55 -19.36 -33.33
N VAL A 821 -19.28 -18.56 -34.11
CA VAL A 821 -19.57 -18.81 -35.52
C VAL A 821 -19.33 -17.53 -36.36
N PRO A 822 -18.06 -17.12 -36.56
CA PRO A 822 -17.74 -15.89 -37.29
C PRO A 822 -18.18 -15.92 -38.75
N GLY A 823 -18.35 -17.11 -39.34
CA GLY A 823 -18.81 -17.29 -40.73
C GLY A 823 -20.26 -16.88 -41.00
N LEU A 824 -21.03 -16.47 -39.99
CA LEU A 824 -22.39 -15.94 -40.13
C LEU A 824 -22.45 -14.41 -40.26
N ALA A 825 -21.31 -13.72 -40.32
CA ALA A 825 -21.26 -12.26 -40.39
C ALA A 825 -22.11 -11.68 -41.53
N ASP A 826 -22.11 -12.32 -42.70
CA ASP A 826 -22.94 -11.95 -43.85
C ASP A 826 -24.45 -12.09 -43.55
N VAL A 827 -24.85 -13.18 -42.89
CA VAL A 827 -26.24 -13.44 -42.50
C VAL A 827 -26.71 -12.42 -41.46
N VAL A 828 -25.84 -12.01 -40.53
CA VAL A 828 -26.15 -10.95 -39.56
C VAL A 828 -26.33 -9.61 -40.26
N VAL A 829 -25.41 -9.23 -41.15
CA VAL A 829 -25.54 -7.98 -41.94
C VAL A 829 -26.81 -8.01 -42.79
N GLU A 830 -27.13 -9.13 -43.42
CA GLU A 830 -28.37 -9.35 -44.17
C GLU A 830 -29.61 -9.20 -43.28
N ALA A 831 -29.64 -9.84 -42.10
CA ALA A 831 -30.77 -9.80 -41.17
C ALA A 831 -31.05 -8.39 -40.64
N VAL A 832 -30.00 -7.61 -40.37
CA VAL A 832 -30.10 -6.19 -40.01
C VAL A 832 -30.61 -5.39 -41.21
N SER A 833 -30.01 -5.58 -42.40
CA SER A 833 -30.37 -4.84 -43.62
C SER A 833 -31.83 -5.08 -44.05
N ASN A 834 -32.31 -6.33 -43.94
CA ASN A 834 -33.69 -6.67 -44.25
C ASN A 834 -34.69 -6.08 -43.24
N ALA A 835 -34.32 -5.95 -41.97
CA ALA A 835 -35.17 -5.31 -40.97
C ALA A 835 -35.33 -3.81 -41.24
N PHE A 836 -34.21 -3.11 -41.44
CA PHE A 836 -34.19 -1.67 -41.75
C PHE A 836 -34.82 -1.34 -43.10
N GLY A 837 -34.74 -2.25 -44.08
CA GLY A 837 -35.31 -2.06 -45.42
C GLY A 837 -36.80 -2.40 -45.55
N ARG A 838 -37.43 -3.04 -44.56
CA ARG A 838 -38.84 -3.51 -44.64
C ARG A 838 -39.77 -2.87 -43.60
N LEU A 839 -39.26 -2.49 -42.43
CA LEU A 839 -40.08 -1.99 -41.33
C LEU A 839 -40.21 -0.45 -41.39
N PRO A 840 -41.36 0.12 -40.99
CA PRO A 840 -41.54 1.57 -40.98
C PRO A 840 -40.80 2.23 -39.81
N ASP A 841 -40.41 3.50 -39.96
CA ASP A 841 -39.63 4.27 -38.96
C ASP A 841 -40.23 4.27 -37.55
N ARG A 842 -41.57 4.26 -37.43
CA ARG A 842 -42.27 4.17 -36.15
C ARG A 842 -41.94 2.91 -35.33
N VAL A 843 -41.48 1.85 -36.00
CA VAL A 843 -41.03 0.59 -35.40
C VAL A 843 -39.50 0.58 -35.21
N LEU A 844 -38.75 1.13 -36.18
CA LEU A 844 -37.28 1.11 -36.17
C LEU A 844 -36.65 2.10 -35.19
N LEU A 845 -37.18 3.33 -35.09
CA LEU A 845 -36.60 4.37 -34.23
C LEU A 845 -36.51 3.95 -32.75
N PRO A 846 -37.52 3.27 -32.15
CA PRO A 846 -37.41 2.71 -30.81
C PRO A 846 -36.34 1.62 -30.63
N TRP A 847 -35.87 0.96 -31.71
CA TRP A 847 -34.86 -0.10 -31.62
C TRP A 847 -33.43 0.43 -31.49
N LEU A 848 -33.16 1.63 -32.02
CA LEU A 848 -31.81 2.19 -32.13
C LEU A 848 -31.08 2.25 -30.78
N PRO A 849 -31.69 2.71 -29.67
CA PRO A 849 -31.02 2.71 -28.37
C PRO A 849 -30.56 1.32 -27.95
N THR A 850 -31.44 0.31 -28.07
CA THR A 850 -31.14 -1.09 -27.68
C THR A 850 -30.05 -1.72 -28.52
N LEU A 851 -30.04 -1.50 -29.83
CA LEU A 851 -28.99 -2.01 -30.73
C LEU A 851 -27.64 -1.34 -30.45
N ILE A 852 -27.64 -0.02 -30.21
CA ILE A 852 -26.42 0.74 -29.88
C ILE A 852 -25.87 0.33 -28.52
N THR A 853 -26.72 0.19 -27.50
CA THR A 853 -26.28 -0.23 -26.15
C THR A 853 -25.69 -1.63 -26.20
N THR A 854 -26.35 -2.57 -26.87
CA THR A 854 -25.84 -3.95 -27.05
C THR A 854 -24.46 -3.98 -27.70
N LEU A 855 -24.27 -3.22 -28.80
CA LEU A 855 -22.98 -3.12 -29.47
C LEU A 855 -21.90 -2.47 -28.58
N ARG A 856 -22.25 -1.48 -27.75
CA ARG A 856 -21.31 -0.83 -26.83
C ARG A 856 -20.97 -1.66 -25.60
N SER A 857 -21.91 -2.42 -25.04
CA SER A 857 -21.75 -3.09 -23.74
C SER A 857 -21.32 -4.55 -23.84
N GLY A 858 -21.64 -5.26 -24.94
CA GLY A 858 -21.43 -6.72 -25.04
C GLY A 858 -20.75 -7.24 -26.29
N ALA A 859 -20.54 -6.40 -27.32
CA ALA A 859 -20.04 -6.85 -28.62
C ALA A 859 -19.13 -5.83 -29.34
N ALA A 860 -18.51 -4.91 -28.60
CA ALA A 860 -17.69 -3.85 -29.18
C ALA A 860 -16.53 -4.41 -30.05
N ASP A 861 -15.93 -5.51 -29.60
CA ASP A 861 -14.85 -6.22 -30.32
C ASP A 861 -15.30 -6.84 -31.65
N LEU A 862 -16.61 -7.02 -31.86
CA LEU A 862 -17.21 -7.60 -33.07
C LEU A 862 -17.63 -6.53 -34.08
N ALA A 863 -17.70 -5.25 -33.68
CA ALA A 863 -18.05 -4.14 -34.57
C ALA A 863 -17.10 -4.01 -35.79
N PRO A 864 -15.77 -4.21 -35.67
CA PRO A 864 -14.87 -4.21 -36.82
C PRO A 864 -15.17 -5.33 -37.83
N LEU A 865 -15.59 -6.52 -37.36
CA LEU A 865 -15.96 -7.64 -38.22
C LEU A 865 -17.21 -7.31 -39.03
N LEU A 866 -18.26 -6.82 -38.36
CA LEU A 866 -19.51 -6.41 -39.01
C LEU A 866 -19.31 -5.24 -39.98
N THR A 867 -18.47 -4.27 -39.62
CA THR A 867 -18.16 -3.12 -40.48
C THR A 867 -17.37 -3.54 -41.70
N ARG A 868 -16.42 -4.48 -41.54
CA ARG A 868 -15.66 -5.05 -42.66
C ARG A 868 -16.58 -5.81 -43.61
N GLU A 869 -17.49 -6.63 -43.09
CA GLU A 869 -18.42 -7.39 -43.92
C GLU A 869 -19.46 -6.47 -44.60
N ALA A 870 -19.98 -5.47 -43.90
CA ALA A 870 -20.83 -4.44 -44.51
C ALA A 870 -20.09 -3.67 -45.62
N GLY A 871 -18.84 -3.29 -45.40
CA GLY A 871 -18.00 -2.63 -46.41
C GLY A 871 -17.72 -3.50 -47.63
N ARG A 872 -17.72 -4.83 -47.49
CA ARG A 872 -17.63 -5.78 -48.59
C ARG A 872 -18.94 -5.90 -49.38
N LEU A 873 -20.09 -5.83 -48.70
CA LEU A 873 -21.41 -6.06 -49.27
C LEU A 873 -22.02 -4.81 -49.95
N PHE A 874 -21.91 -3.64 -49.31
CA PHE A 874 -22.49 -2.39 -49.81
C PHE A 874 -21.58 -1.69 -50.83
N PRO A 875 -22.15 -1.01 -51.84
CA PRO A 875 -21.35 -0.25 -52.81
C PRO A 875 -20.64 0.94 -52.15
N ALA A 876 -19.38 1.16 -52.51
CA ALA A 876 -18.55 2.23 -51.93
C ALA A 876 -18.97 3.66 -52.33
N ARG A 877 -19.89 3.83 -53.29
CA ARG A 877 -20.33 5.13 -53.82
C ARG A 877 -21.86 5.24 -53.79
N LEU A 878 -22.38 6.38 -53.34
CA LEU A 878 -23.82 6.64 -53.22
C LEU A 878 -24.58 6.45 -54.55
N ALA A 879 -24.03 6.95 -55.66
CA ALA A 879 -24.64 6.80 -56.98
C ALA A 879 -24.74 5.34 -57.47
N ALA A 880 -23.97 4.42 -56.89
CA ALA A 880 -24.06 2.99 -57.20
C ALA A 880 -25.12 2.28 -56.35
N LEU A 881 -25.64 2.92 -55.30
CA LEU A 881 -26.69 2.35 -54.44
C LEU A 881 -28.04 2.26 -55.15
N ASP A 882 -28.36 3.25 -55.99
CA ASP A 882 -29.65 3.31 -56.72
C ASP A 882 -29.85 2.13 -57.70
N ALA A 883 -28.76 1.54 -58.19
CA ALA A 883 -28.76 0.39 -59.09
C ALA A 883 -28.29 -0.92 -58.41
N TRP A 884 -28.01 -0.89 -57.09
CA TRP A 884 -27.47 -2.04 -56.36
C TRP A 884 -28.59 -2.98 -55.92
N VAL A 885 -28.46 -4.24 -56.29
CA VAL A 885 -29.30 -5.34 -55.79
C VAL A 885 -28.49 -6.08 -54.72
N PRO A 886 -29.02 -6.22 -53.48
CA PRO A 886 -28.34 -6.99 -52.45
C PRO A 886 -28.07 -8.43 -52.91
N PRO A 887 -26.91 -9.01 -52.60
CA PRO A 887 -26.57 -10.38 -53.02
C PRO A 887 -27.61 -11.43 -52.62
N TRP A 888 -28.26 -11.25 -51.48
CA TRP A 888 -29.32 -12.14 -50.97
C TRP A 888 -30.69 -11.95 -51.65
N ARG A 889 -30.82 -11.04 -52.62
CA ARG A 889 -32.01 -10.86 -53.48
C ARG A 889 -31.74 -11.21 -54.95
N ALA A 890 -30.48 -11.43 -55.32
CA ALA A 890 -30.17 -11.94 -56.64
C ALA A 890 -30.65 -13.39 -56.72
N GLU A 891 -31.56 -13.70 -57.64
CA GLU A 891 -31.91 -15.11 -57.91
C GLU A 891 -30.64 -15.85 -58.33
N PRO A 892 -30.42 -17.10 -57.85
CA PRO A 892 -29.34 -17.91 -58.35
C PRO A 892 -29.56 -18.07 -59.87
N SER A 893 -28.69 -17.45 -60.67
CA SER A 893 -28.75 -17.61 -62.11
C SER A 893 -28.56 -19.10 -62.41
N ALA A 894 -29.60 -19.76 -62.92
CA ALA A 894 -29.58 -21.13 -63.42
C ALA A 894 -28.81 -21.22 -64.75
N THR A 895 -27.68 -20.53 -64.83
CA THR A 895 -26.74 -20.61 -65.94
C THR A 895 -25.49 -21.27 -65.35
N PRO A 896 -25.12 -22.50 -65.75
CA PRO A 896 -23.82 -23.03 -65.39
C PRO A 896 -22.77 -22.02 -65.86
N PRO A 897 -21.76 -21.69 -65.04
CA PRO A 897 -20.74 -20.75 -65.47
C PRO A 897 -20.12 -21.31 -66.76
N ALA A 898 -20.25 -20.57 -67.86
CA ALA A 898 -19.40 -20.78 -69.02
C ALA A 898 -17.97 -20.67 -68.49
N GLY A 899 -17.21 -21.76 -68.62
CA GLY A 899 -15.84 -21.88 -68.12
C GLY A 899 -14.96 -20.75 -68.63
N GLY A 900 -14.90 -19.67 -67.86
CA GLY A 900 -13.81 -18.71 -67.93
C GLY A 900 -12.64 -19.35 -67.23
N ALA A 901 -11.72 -19.90 -68.03
CA ALA A 901 -10.42 -20.34 -67.55
C ALA A 901 -9.73 -19.16 -66.84
N VAL A 902 -9.86 -19.11 -65.52
CA VAL A 902 -8.95 -18.35 -64.68
C VAL A 902 -7.65 -19.13 -64.73
N ALA A 903 -6.69 -18.64 -65.50
CA ALA A 903 -5.31 -19.07 -65.43
C ALA A 903 -4.73 -18.70 -64.06
N VAL A 904 -5.10 -19.46 -63.03
CA VAL A 904 -4.31 -19.60 -61.81
C VAL A 904 -3.08 -20.39 -62.22
N GLY A 905 -1.88 -19.95 -61.84
CA GLY A 905 -0.62 -20.63 -62.17
C GLY A 905 -0.58 -22.08 -61.70
N ALA A 906 -1.11 -22.99 -62.54
CA ALA A 906 -1.19 -24.43 -62.30
C ALA A 906 0.17 -25.13 -62.51
N ASP A 907 1.13 -24.45 -63.14
CA ASP A 907 2.41 -25.05 -63.53
C ASP A 907 3.28 -25.51 -62.35
N ARG A 908 3.16 -24.91 -61.15
CA ARG A 908 3.96 -25.34 -59.99
C ARG A 908 3.32 -26.47 -59.18
N GLY A 909 1.99 -26.52 -59.11
CA GLY A 909 1.26 -27.56 -58.37
C GLY A 909 1.26 -28.90 -59.09
N ALA A 910 1.08 -28.88 -60.42
CA ALA A 910 1.11 -30.09 -61.24
C ALA A 910 2.50 -30.76 -61.22
N ALA A 911 3.58 -29.97 -61.28
CA ALA A 911 4.95 -30.50 -61.26
C ALA A 911 5.27 -31.33 -60.00
N LEU A 912 4.73 -30.95 -58.83
CA LEU A 912 4.92 -31.69 -57.58
C LEU A 912 4.21 -33.06 -57.61
N LEU A 913 3.02 -33.13 -58.22
CA LEU A 913 2.24 -34.36 -58.33
C LEU A 913 2.91 -35.36 -59.27
N PHE A 914 3.47 -34.89 -60.39
CA PHE A 914 4.28 -35.72 -61.29
C PHE A 914 5.61 -36.18 -60.65
N ALA A 915 6.19 -35.40 -59.73
CA ALA A 915 7.43 -35.75 -59.04
C ALA A 915 7.22 -36.81 -57.92
N HIS A 916 6.00 -36.93 -57.38
CA HIS A 916 5.66 -37.83 -56.29
C HIS A 916 4.30 -38.55 -56.53
N PRO A 917 4.21 -39.44 -57.55
CA PRO A 917 2.93 -39.98 -58.01
C PRO A 917 2.33 -41.07 -57.10
N ALA A 918 3.12 -41.67 -56.20
CA ALA A 918 2.77 -42.89 -55.48
C ALA A 918 1.41 -42.86 -54.75
N THR A 919 1.05 -41.73 -54.14
CA THR A 919 -0.26 -41.59 -53.46
C THR A 919 -1.41 -41.56 -54.46
N LEU A 920 -1.22 -40.88 -55.59
CA LEU A 920 -2.22 -40.78 -56.65
C LEU A 920 -2.34 -42.07 -57.45
N ASP A 921 -1.24 -42.80 -57.66
CA ASP A 921 -1.26 -44.15 -58.26
C ASP A 921 -2.01 -45.15 -57.37
N ALA A 922 -1.84 -45.07 -56.05
CA ALA A 922 -2.57 -45.91 -55.10
C ALA A 922 -4.08 -45.63 -55.15
N VAL A 923 -4.48 -44.36 -55.23
CA VAL A 923 -5.89 -43.97 -55.38
C VAL A 923 -6.44 -44.36 -56.75
N ALA A 924 -5.66 -44.19 -57.82
CA ALA A 924 -6.05 -44.60 -59.17
C ALA A 924 -6.27 -46.11 -59.27
N GLY A 925 -5.41 -46.92 -58.66
CA GLY A 925 -5.59 -48.37 -58.56
C GLY A 925 -6.86 -48.76 -57.77
N LEU A 926 -7.18 -48.01 -56.71
CA LEU A 926 -8.39 -48.23 -55.91
C LEU A 926 -9.68 -47.89 -56.70
N LEU A 927 -9.57 -46.96 -57.65
CA LEU A 927 -10.65 -46.52 -58.53
C LEU A 927 -10.65 -47.21 -59.91
N GLY A 928 -9.78 -48.20 -60.14
CA GLY A 928 -9.70 -48.97 -61.39
C GLY A 928 -9.30 -48.13 -62.61
N CYS A 929 -8.44 -47.13 -62.40
CA CYS A 929 -7.89 -46.26 -63.43
C CYS A 929 -6.46 -46.67 -63.77
N ASP A 930 -6.30 -47.54 -64.78
CA ASP A 930 -5.01 -48.11 -65.18
C ASP A 930 -4.29 -47.27 -66.27
N GLY A 931 -4.78 -46.06 -66.55
CA GLY A 931 -4.22 -45.18 -67.56
C GLY A 931 -2.89 -44.54 -67.12
N PRO A 932 -1.91 -44.36 -68.02
CA PRO A 932 -0.69 -43.62 -67.70
C PRO A 932 -1.00 -42.14 -67.44
N TRP A 933 -0.18 -41.48 -66.60
CA TRP A 933 -0.31 -40.04 -66.36
C TRP A 933 -0.25 -39.25 -67.67
N ALA A 934 -1.32 -38.52 -67.99
CA ALA A 934 -1.40 -37.70 -69.19
C ALA A 934 -0.53 -36.44 -69.04
N GLY A 935 0.39 -36.19 -69.98
CA GLY A 935 1.27 -35.03 -69.93
C GLY A 935 0.51 -33.69 -69.95
N LEU A 936 1.09 -32.66 -69.33
CA LEU A 936 0.58 -31.28 -69.32
C LEU A 936 0.29 -30.81 -70.76
N GLY A 937 -0.99 -30.79 -71.15
CA GLY A 937 -1.44 -30.39 -72.49
C GLY A 937 -2.08 -31.48 -73.35
N SER A 938 -2.33 -32.69 -72.83
CA SER A 938 -3.13 -33.71 -73.53
C SER A 938 -4.63 -33.39 -73.47
N GLU A 939 -5.30 -33.27 -74.63
CA GLU A 939 -6.76 -33.03 -74.74
C GLU A 939 -7.64 -34.28 -74.49
N ALA A 940 -7.04 -35.44 -74.22
CA ALA A 940 -7.79 -36.66 -73.93
C ALA A 940 -8.16 -36.76 -72.43
N SER A 941 -9.39 -36.37 -72.10
CA SER A 941 -9.96 -36.47 -70.75
C SER A 941 -10.67 -37.82 -70.55
N ASP A 942 -9.94 -38.82 -70.04
CA ASP A 942 -10.55 -40.05 -69.49
C ASP A 942 -11.25 -39.81 -68.13
N GLY A 943 -11.15 -38.60 -67.56
CA GLY A 943 -11.82 -38.22 -66.31
C GLY A 943 -13.35 -38.33 -66.37
N ALA A 944 -13.94 -38.32 -67.57
CA ALA A 944 -15.37 -38.54 -67.77
C ALA A 944 -15.81 -39.98 -67.44
N GLU A 945 -14.91 -40.97 -67.50
CA GLU A 945 -15.26 -42.37 -67.23
C GLU A 945 -15.43 -42.64 -65.73
N LEU A 946 -14.69 -41.96 -64.85
CA LEU A 946 -14.88 -42.05 -63.39
C LEU A 946 -16.21 -41.44 -62.95
N VAL A 947 -16.57 -40.28 -63.52
CA VAL A 947 -17.88 -39.63 -63.30
C VAL A 947 -19.02 -40.54 -63.79
N ARG A 948 -18.80 -41.28 -64.88
CA ARG A 948 -19.78 -42.25 -65.40
C ARG A 948 -19.87 -43.54 -64.58
N ARG A 949 -18.77 -44.00 -63.97
CA ARG A 949 -18.73 -45.21 -63.13
C ARG A 949 -19.22 -44.99 -61.70
N HIS A 950 -19.03 -43.79 -61.17
CA HIS A 950 -19.42 -43.43 -59.82
C HIS A 950 -20.32 -42.18 -59.84
N PRO A 951 -21.52 -42.27 -60.45
CA PRO A 951 -22.43 -41.13 -60.62
C PRO A 951 -22.83 -40.54 -59.27
N ASP A 952 -23.05 -41.37 -58.25
CA ASP A 952 -23.39 -40.93 -56.89
C ASP A 952 -22.31 -40.01 -56.27
N THR A 953 -21.04 -40.19 -56.65
CA THR A 953 -19.94 -39.33 -56.16
C THR A 953 -19.92 -37.99 -56.89
N ALA A 954 -20.25 -37.98 -58.19
CA ALA A 954 -20.39 -36.76 -58.96
C ALA A 954 -21.64 -35.96 -58.53
N ASP A 955 -22.73 -36.63 -58.19
CA ASP A 955 -23.96 -36.03 -57.66
C ASP A 955 -23.75 -35.48 -56.23
N ALA A 956 -23.00 -36.21 -55.39
CA ALA A 956 -22.59 -35.73 -54.06
C ALA A 956 -21.64 -34.53 -54.16
N TRP A 957 -20.66 -34.57 -55.07
CA TRP A 957 -19.76 -33.44 -55.32
C TRP A 957 -20.49 -32.23 -55.94
N GLY A 958 -21.46 -32.49 -56.83
CA GLY A 958 -22.34 -31.47 -57.39
C GLY A 958 -23.19 -30.79 -56.33
N SER A 959 -23.68 -31.56 -55.35
CA SER A 959 -24.40 -31.02 -54.18
C SER A 959 -23.48 -30.18 -53.29
N LEU A 960 -22.24 -30.63 -53.09
CA LEU A 960 -21.21 -29.90 -52.33
C LEU A 960 -20.77 -28.58 -52.99
N LEU A 961 -20.70 -28.55 -54.33
CA LEU A 961 -20.39 -27.33 -55.09
C LEU A 961 -21.59 -26.39 -55.23
N ALA A 962 -22.81 -26.92 -55.20
CA ALA A 962 -24.03 -26.11 -55.18
C ALA A 962 -24.31 -25.49 -53.79
N GLU A 963 -23.70 -26.04 -52.74
CA GLU A 963 -23.76 -25.53 -51.35
C GLU A 963 -22.57 -24.61 -50.95
N GLY A 964 -21.63 -24.36 -51.87
CA GLY A 964 -20.46 -23.49 -51.67
C GLY A 964 -20.71 -22.00 -51.79
#